data_AF-A0A2N3G6K2-F1
#
_entry.id   AF-A0A2N3G6K2-F1
#
_cell.length_a   1.000
_cell.length_b   1.000
_cell.length_c   1.000
_cell.angle_alpha   90.00
_cell.angle_beta   90.00
_cell.angle_gamma   90.00
#
_symmetry.space_group_name_H-M   'P 1'
#
loop_
_entity.id
_entity.type
_entity.pdbx_description
1 polymer ?
#
loop_
_entity_poly.entity_id
_entity_poly.type
_entity_poly.pdbx_seq_one_letter_code
_entity_poly.pdbx_strand_id
1 'polypeptide(L)'
;MPLSINTVTYRELACEYLWNGAPRICAGAFLAFLLTLAFVAPSFSTPQPPRAAGGASGHGLGMKLSKPDLSRRIDRRSYGLDSIPLAASIDLSASLPPVKNQGSYSSCVGWATGYYAKSFYEKKEHPTWDMTDERRQFSPQFVWNGINGGQNEATSIYDALRFMEQNGNTDWEQFPYEGSNYAEQPNSQSVEAAKQYKISDDWGYFFSNISFPNYYNNNISDLKAWLSSGKPVVLGIPIYGDFPDFGSNPSSSFYDYDGSAEFEGGHAVFIAGYNDNAGGPGQGGFLMINSWGPTWNGAGRVYLSYDFVAHYVPEAWYMSDMDSTPSLSSISPAGGEPGQLVTVSGSNLGADRRSSRVGFDGGASGQVVSWTNSQVKVRVPASARSGVVYAYDWNGEKSNGKAFAVGKGSYAAANWLLAEGSTWPGFDEWVLLQNPNSQASNVSIAFLTPGGPVDGPGVIVPALSRTTVHVNEYVPNADVSTAVTVTSGASICAERAMYFSTPDGKWGSHDSIAAEGVADTWYLAEGATWPGFDEWILVMNPFDRTVNVSVTFQTPGGEIVGPELSLAAGTRQSVHVNEYAPNSDVSAKVWCTTSGYGIVAERSMYIHTPDGKVGCHNSMGATEASGAWGLTEGATWPGYEEWVLVANPTSKDAVADFFFLTPDGVSEGPAVTVPAGRRISVRVNDYLPDSDVSTMIFTRSEDMSVVAERAMYISSPDGKRGAHNAPGSIYSSMDWLLPEGCTSPGFDEWVLVMNPDEDVTANVQLTFMTPQGQVEGPTASLPPATRTTFHVNDYVTGDVSTRVTSEQYVIAERAMYMNSPQSKTGATCSLGVITSPPAKTHNGVKPKYAFCNR
;
A
#
# COMPACT_ATOMS: atom_id res chain seq x y z
N MET A 1 -61.82 -10.26 19.09
CA MET A 1 -60.97 -11.32 19.69
C MET A 1 -60.55 -12.29 18.59
N PRO A 2 -59.34 -12.10 18.05
CA PRO A 2 -58.42 -13.19 17.64
C PRO A 2 -57.00 -12.93 18.21
N LEU A 3 -56.16 -13.93 18.52
CA LEU A 3 -55.25 -14.76 17.68
C LEU A 3 -54.03 -14.03 17.07
N SER A 4 -52.85 -14.46 17.56
CA SER A 4 -51.59 -14.82 16.87
C SER A 4 -50.86 -13.88 15.88
N ILE A 5 -49.56 -13.69 16.22
CA ILE A 5 -48.34 -13.74 15.37
C ILE A 5 -47.97 -12.51 14.51
N ASN A 6 -46.65 -12.18 14.58
CA ASN A 6 -45.72 -11.66 13.57
C ASN A 6 -45.10 -10.24 13.65
N THR A 7 -43.76 -10.25 13.77
CA THR A 7 -42.69 -9.52 13.05
C THR A 7 -42.63 -7.98 12.97
N VAL A 8 -41.46 -7.47 13.44
CA VAL A 8 -40.44 -6.62 12.77
C VAL A 8 -40.93 -5.52 11.80
N THR A 9 -40.55 -4.26 12.06
CA THR A 9 -39.63 -3.45 11.20
C THR A 9 -39.58 -1.99 11.70
N TYR A 10 -38.38 -1.48 11.95
CA TYR A 10 -38.05 -0.06 11.89
C TYR A 10 -37.38 0.17 10.53
N ARG A 11 -37.95 1.05 9.71
CA ARG A 11 -37.28 1.67 8.56
C ARG A 11 -37.55 3.17 8.60
N GLU A 12 -36.52 3.88 8.17
CA GLU A 12 -36.27 5.32 8.20
C GLU A 12 -37.30 6.15 7.44
N LEU A 13 -37.31 7.47 7.70
CA LEU A 13 -37.21 8.48 6.66
C LEU A 13 -36.83 9.85 7.24
N ALA A 14 -35.93 10.50 6.50
CA ALA A 14 -35.23 11.76 6.77
C ALA A 14 -36.03 13.01 6.31
N CYS A 15 -35.30 14.14 6.25
CA CYS A 15 -35.65 15.48 5.73
C CYS A 15 -36.22 16.44 6.79
N GLU A 16 -35.82 17.72 6.88
CA GLU A 16 -35.11 18.60 5.95
C GLU A 16 -34.64 19.85 6.72
N TYR A 17 -33.47 20.38 6.36
CA TYR A 17 -32.95 21.69 6.77
C TYR A 17 -33.34 22.73 5.71
N LEU A 18 -33.93 23.86 6.10
CA LEU A 18 -34.02 25.06 5.25
C LEU A 18 -33.73 26.35 6.04
N TRP A 19 -32.60 26.95 5.65
CA TRP A 19 -32.23 28.36 5.51
C TRP A 19 -33.01 29.49 6.22
N ASN A 20 -32.25 30.34 6.93
CA ASN A 20 -32.14 31.82 6.81
C ASN A 20 -31.26 32.29 8.00
N GLY A 21 -30.14 33.01 7.86
CA GLY A 21 -29.89 34.23 7.11
C GLY A 21 -29.16 35.19 8.09
N ALA A 22 -27.91 35.54 7.76
CA ALA A 22 -26.84 36.28 8.46
C ALA A 22 -27.21 37.65 9.13
N PRO A 23 -26.25 38.50 9.58
CA PRO A 23 -25.12 38.36 10.54
C PRO A 23 -25.08 39.54 11.56
N ARG A 24 -24.20 39.51 12.59
CA ARG A 24 -23.53 40.68 13.25
C ARG A 24 -22.63 40.19 14.40
N ILE A 25 -21.30 40.33 14.29
CA ILE A 25 -20.44 41.45 14.76
C ILE A 25 -20.21 41.47 16.29
N CYS A 26 -18.91 41.59 16.63
CA CYS A 26 -18.27 42.05 17.88
C CYS A 26 -17.88 41.02 18.97
N ALA A 27 -16.58 40.72 18.99
CA ALA A 27 -15.63 40.93 20.07
C ALA A 27 -16.15 41.01 21.53
N GLY A 28 -15.52 40.23 22.42
CA GLY A 28 -15.57 40.50 23.86
C GLY A 28 -15.03 39.34 24.70
N ALA A 29 -13.76 39.45 25.09
CA ALA A 29 -13.12 38.64 26.14
C ALA A 29 -13.91 38.67 27.46
N PHE A 30 -13.86 37.61 28.27
CA PHE A 30 -13.82 37.65 29.74
C PHE A 30 -13.51 36.23 30.25
N LEU A 31 -12.29 35.97 30.73
CA LEU A 31 -11.81 36.09 32.13
C LEU A 31 -12.51 35.17 33.13
N ALA A 32 -11.67 34.36 33.77
CA ALA A 32 -11.95 33.42 34.84
C ALA A 32 -12.59 34.06 36.08
N PHE A 33 -13.45 33.29 36.76
CA PHE A 33 -13.57 33.30 38.21
C PHE A 33 -14.04 31.92 38.71
N LEU A 34 -13.14 31.23 39.41
CA LEU A 34 -13.42 30.04 40.21
C LEU A 34 -14.07 30.49 41.52
N LEU A 35 -15.24 29.94 41.83
CA LEU A 35 -15.88 30.06 43.14
C LEU A 35 -16.25 28.66 43.63
N THR A 36 -15.53 28.25 44.67
CA THR A 36 -15.74 27.04 45.47
C THR A 36 -17.06 27.10 46.22
N LEU A 37 -17.89 26.06 46.08
CA LEU A 37 -18.97 25.73 47.01
C LEU A 37 -19.01 24.23 47.23
N ALA A 38 -18.54 23.82 48.40
CA ALA A 38 -18.63 22.46 48.90
C ALA A 38 -20.07 22.19 49.39
N PHE A 39 -20.71 21.17 48.82
CA PHE A 39 -21.88 20.53 49.43
C PHE A 39 -21.48 19.12 49.87
N VAL A 40 -21.62 18.88 51.17
CA VAL A 40 -21.50 17.55 51.79
C VAL A 40 -22.80 16.80 51.51
N ALA A 41 -22.72 15.70 50.76
CA ALA A 41 -23.79 14.74 50.58
C ALA A 41 -23.51 13.48 51.43
N PRO A 42 -24.52 12.80 51.98
CA PRO A 42 -24.33 11.64 52.85
C PRO A 42 -23.85 10.43 52.05
N SER A 43 -22.87 9.73 52.61
CA SER A 43 -22.28 8.49 52.10
C SER A 43 -23.31 7.36 52.07
N PHE A 44 -23.78 6.99 50.89
CA PHE A 44 -24.29 5.65 50.63
C PHE A 44 -23.09 4.72 50.45
N SER A 45 -23.02 3.66 51.25
CA SER A 45 -22.02 2.61 51.11
C SER A 45 -22.16 1.97 49.74
N THR A 46 -21.22 2.26 48.84
CA THR A 46 -21.03 1.52 47.60
C THR A 46 -20.60 0.08 47.94
N PRO A 47 -21.04 -0.93 47.18
CA PRO A 47 -20.48 -2.27 47.30
C PRO A 47 -18.96 -2.18 47.07
N GLN A 48 -18.18 -2.84 47.91
CA GLN A 48 -16.73 -2.93 47.75
C GLN A 48 -16.39 -3.41 46.31
N PRO A 49 -15.41 -2.81 45.63
CA PRO A 49 -14.86 -3.39 44.42
C PRO A 49 -14.29 -4.79 44.74
N PRO A 50 -14.34 -5.75 43.80
CA PRO A 50 -13.76 -7.07 44.00
C PRO A 50 -12.29 -6.90 44.38
N ARG A 51 -11.92 -7.57 45.48
CA ARG A 51 -10.62 -7.50 46.13
C ARG A 51 -9.52 -7.80 45.10
N ALA A 52 -8.61 -6.86 44.88
CA ALA A 52 -7.31 -7.14 44.29
C ALA A 52 -6.51 -7.97 45.30
N ALA A 53 -6.79 -9.28 45.37
CA ALA A 53 -6.00 -10.19 46.16
C ALA A 53 -4.76 -10.54 45.33
N GLY A 54 -3.59 -10.07 45.77
CA GLY A 54 -2.34 -10.74 45.41
C GLY A 54 -2.49 -12.22 45.76
N GLY A 55 -2.46 -13.08 44.75
CA GLY A 55 -2.74 -14.50 44.91
C GLY A 55 -1.82 -15.13 45.95
N ALA A 56 -2.40 -15.86 46.90
CA ALA A 56 -1.68 -16.64 47.90
C ALA A 56 -0.79 -17.75 47.31
N SER A 57 -0.83 -17.95 45.98
CA SER A 57 -0.16 -18.99 45.20
C SER A 57 1.03 -18.50 44.37
N GLY A 58 1.36 -17.20 44.36
CA GLY A 58 2.45 -16.65 43.55
C GLY A 58 2.11 -16.41 42.07
N HIS A 59 0.86 -16.69 41.65
CA HIS A 59 0.33 -16.39 40.32
C HIS A 59 -0.44 -15.07 40.32
N GLY A 60 0.02 -14.09 39.54
CA GLY A 60 -0.67 -12.81 39.36
C GLY A 60 -1.93 -12.96 38.51
N LEU A 61 -3.00 -12.30 38.95
CA LEU A 61 -4.24 -12.10 38.18
C LEU A 61 -4.22 -10.69 37.58
N GLY A 62 -5.33 -9.95 37.58
CA GLY A 62 -5.32 -8.51 37.29
C GLY A 62 -6.15 -8.09 36.10
N MET A 63 -7.18 -8.84 35.75
CA MET A 63 -8.17 -8.40 34.79
C MET A 63 -9.41 -7.88 35.50
N LYS A 64 -9.88 -6.70 35.10
CA LYS A 64 -11.25 -6.23 35.35
C LYS A 64 -12.04 -6.31 34.05
N LEU A 65 -13.34 -6.55 34.16
CA LEU A 65 -14.22 -6.62 33.00
C LEU A 65 -14.19 -5.32 32.20
N SER A 66 -14.11 -5.47 30.88
CA SER A 66 -14.29 -4.36 29.96
C SER A 66 -15.71 -3.82 30.02
N LYS A 67 -15.87 -2.51 29.85
CA LYS A 67 -17.19 -1.90 29.70
C LYS A 67 -17.67 -2.15 28.26
N PRO A 68 -18.82 -2.82 28.04
CA PRO A 68 -19.28 -3.10 26.68
C PRO A 68 -19.58 -1.81 25.90
N ASP A 69 -19.02 -1.73 24.70
CA ASP A 69 -19.31 -0.71 23.69
C ASP A 69 -19.95 -1.41 22.49
N LEU A 70 -21.26 -1.21 22.30
CA LEU A 70 -22.00 -1.94 21.26
C LEU A 70 -21.48 -1.67 19.84
N SER A 71 -20.78 -0.55 19.62
CA SER A 71 -20.16 -0.26 18.32
C SER A 71 -18.97 -1.19 18.00
N ARG A 72 -18.40 -1.83 19.03
CA ARG A 72 -17.27 -2.76 18.95
C ARG A 72 -17.71 -4.23 18.97
N ARG A 73 -19.01 -4.50 18.98
CA ARG A 73 -19.51 -5.88 18.87
C ARG A 73 -19.32 -6.37 17.44
N ILE A 74 -18.78 -7.58 17.28
CA ILE A 74 -18.53 -8.17 15.97
C ILE A 74 -19.81 -8.22 15.12
N ASP A 75 -19.70 -7.81 13.87
CA ASP A 75 -20.72 -8.07 12.86
C ASP A 75 -20.40 -9.37 12.11
N ARG A 76 -21.07 -10.45 12.52
CA ARG A 76 -20.88 -11.80 11.98
C ARG A 76 -21.01 -11.86 10.44
N ARG A 77 -21.84 -11.01 9.83
CA ARG A 77 -22.06 -10.98 8.38
C ARG A 77 -20.89 -10.34 7.64
N SER A 78 -20.39 -9.21 8.14
CA SER A 78 -19.26 -8.50 7.54
C SER A 78 -17.99 -9.36 7.47
N TYR A 79 -17.77 -10.26 8.43
CA TYR A 79 -16.65 -11.21 8.41
C TYR A 79 -16.99 -12.59 7.84
N GLY A 80 -18.20 -12.79 7.29
CA GLY A 80 -18.60 -14.07 6.68
C GLY A 80 -18.48 -15.29 7.62
N LEU A 81 -18.70 -15.11 8.93
CA LEU A 81 -18.40 -16.17 9.92
C LEU A 81 -19.20 -17.45 9.69
N ASP A 82 -20.42 -17.31 9.16
CA ASP A 82 -21.30 -18.44 8.86
C ASP A 82 -20.81 -19.30 7.67
N SER A 83 -19.90 -18.78 6.83
CA SER A 83 -19.35 -19.47 5.65
C SER A 83 -17.98 -20.09 5.85
N ILE A 84 -17.32 -19.86 6.99
CA ILE A 84 -15.98 -20.40 7.25
C ILE A 84 -16.08 -21.91 7.57
N PRO A 85 -15.41 -22.78 6.80
CA PRO A 85 -15.36 -24.20 7.12
C PRO A 85 -14.61 -24.44 8.44
N LEU A 86 -15.22 -25.21 9.36
CA LEU A 86 -14.60 -25.53 10.64
C LEU A 86 -13.82 -26.84 10.54
N ALA A 87 -12.51 -26.78 10.80
CA ALA A 87 -11.68 -27.96 10.99
C ALA A 87 -12.00 -28.65 12.33
N ALA A 88 -11.60 -29.91 12.50
CA ALA A 88 -11.72 -30.61 13.80
C ALA A 88 -10.71 -30.09 14.84
N SER A 89 -9.63 -29.46 14.39
CA SER A 89 -8.62 -28.83 15.24
C SER A 89 -7.85 -27.76 14.50
N ILE A 90 -7.47 -26.70 15.19
CA ILE A 90 -6.59 -25.61 14.74
C ILE A 90 -5.56 -25.35 15.84
N ASP A 91 -4.29 -25.13 15.46
CA ASP A 91 -3.22 -24.75 16.38
C ASP A 91 -2.33 -23.68 15.72
N LEU A 92 -2.35 -22.47 16.27
CA LEU A 92 -1.58 -21.30 15.84
C LEU A 92 -0.35 -21.07 16.73
N SER A 93 -0.07 -21.95 17.70
CA SER A 93 0.96 -21.71 18.73
C SER A 93 2.40 -21.68 18.20
N ALA A 94 2.64 -22.20 16.99
CA ALA A 94 3.95 -22.19 16.35
C ALA A 94 4.48 -20.77 16.04
N SER A 95 3.60 -19.77 15.93
CA SER A 95 3.96 -18.38 15.67
C SER A 95 4.08 -17.52 16.94
N LEU A 96 3.98 -18.12 18.12
CA LEU A 96 4.01 -17.38 19.39
C LEU A 96 5.43 -17.18 19.92
N PRO A 97 5.67 -16.09 20.66
CA PRO A 97 6.87 -15.98 21.47
C PRO A 97 6.87 -17.03 22.60
N PRO A 98 8.05 -17.33 23.18
CA PRO A 98 8.17 -18.28 24.29
C PRO A 98 7.22 -17.95 25.44
N VAL A 99 6.66 -18.97 26.10
CA VAL A 99 5.86 -18.76 27.31
C VAL A 99 6.73 -18.13 28.39
N LYS A 100 6.30 -16.98 28.92
CA LYS A 100 6.95 -16.26 30.03
C LYS A 100 6.00 -16.04 31.20
N ASN A 101 6.48 -15.37 32.26
CA ASN A 101 5.80 -15.27 33.54
C ASN A 101 5.55 -13.81 33.96
N GLN A 102 4.31 -13.48 34.29
CA GLN A 102 3.90 -12.18 34.85
C GLN A 102 4.22 -12.02 36.34
N GLY A 103 4.67 -13.07 37.02
CA GLY A 103 4.90 -13.06 38.46
C GLY A 103 3.64 -12.73 39.27
N SER A 104 3.79 -11.98 40.36
CA SER A 104 2.70 -11.63 41.28
C SER A 104 1.95 -10.34 40.91
N TYR A 105 2.19 -9.79 39.71
CA TYR A 105 1.66 -8.47 39.31
C TYR A 105 0.35 -8.58 38.54
N SER A 106 -0.44 -7.51 38.59
CA SER A 106 -1.78 -7.41 37.98
C SER A 106 -1.74 -7.14 36.47
N SER A 107 -0.83 -7.78 35.73
CA SER A 107 -0.49 -7.42 34.35
C SER A 107 -1.01 -8.37 33.26
N CYS A 108 -1.84 -9.36 33.60
CA CYS A 108 -2.29 -10.40 32.66
C CYS A 108 -2.86 -9.86 31.33
N VAL A 109 -3.55 -8.72 31.37
CA VAL A 109 -4.08 -8.05 30.17
C VAL A 109 -2.96 -7.62 29.22
N GLY A 110 -1.89 -6.99 29.72
CA GLY A 110 -0.73 -6.60 28.90
C GLY A 110 -0.02 -7.81 28.29
N TRP A 111 0.01 -8.93 29.02
CA TRP A 111 0.53 -10.21 28.51
C TRP A 111 -0.31 -10.81 27.39
N ALA A 112 -1.62 -10.93 27.58
CA ALA A 112 -2.50 -11.52 26.58
C ALA A 112 -2.58 -10.67 25.30
N THR A 113 -2.67 -9.34 25.44
CA THR A 113 -2.85 -8.41 24.32
C THR A 113 -1.53 -7.98 23.67
N GLY A 114 -0.56 -7.52 24.46
CA GLY A 114 0.73 -7.04 23.97
C GLY A 114 1.69 -8.19 23.68
N TYR A 115 2.07 -8.97 24.70
CA TYR A 115 3.12 -9.99 24.50
C TYR A 115 2.68 -11.12 23.57
N TYR A 116 1.50 -11.68 23.73
CA TYR A 116 1.05 -12.79 22.87
C TYR A 116 0.38 -12.31 21.59
N ALA A 117 -0.71 -11.53 21.67
CA ALA A 117 -1.49 -11.21 20.48
C ALA A 117 -0.75 -10.27 19.52
N LYS A 118 -0.09 -9.20 19.99
CA LYS A 118 0.64 -8.30 19.09
C LYS A 118 1.87 -8.98 18.48
N SER A 119 2.66 -9.71 19.26
CA SER A 119 3.79 -10.48 18.71
C SER A 119 3.36 -11.55 17.71
N PHE A 120 2.17 -12.16 17.89
CA PHE A 120 1.64 -13.13 16.94
C PHE A 120 1.38 -12.50 15.56
N TYR A 121 0.74 -11.34 15.53
CA TYR A 121 0.43 -10.67 14.26
C TYR A 121 1.70 -10.18 13.55
N GLU A 122 2.66 -9.67 14.31
CA GLU A 122 3.94 -9.23 13.77
C GLU A 122 4.77 -10.41 13.24
N LYS A 123 4.71 -11.59 13.86
CA LYS A 123 5.26 -12.82 13.28
C LYS A 123 4.58 -13.25 11.98
N LYS A 124 3.29 -12.93 11.83
CA LYS A 124 2.53 -13.24 10.61
C LYS A 124 2.91 -12.28 9.49
N GLU A 125 3.10 -11.00 9.79
CA GLU A 125 3.64 -9.98 8.85
C GLU A 125 5.10 -10.29 8.48
N HIS A 126 5.86 -10.81 9.44
CA HIS A 126 7.29 -11.12 9.28
C HIS A 126 7.60 -12.60 9.50
N PRO A 127 7.26 -13.51 8.55
CA PRO A 127 7.43 -14.96 8.71
C PRO A 127 8.85 -15.43 9.04
N THR A 128 9.87 -14.61 8.77
CA THR A 128 11.28 -14.89 9.06
C THR A 128 11.71 -14.53 10.49
N TRP A 129 10.86 -13.86 11.27
CA TRP A 129 11.19 -13.44 12.63
C TRP A 129 11.41 -14.62 13.57
N ASP A 130 12.58 -14.69 14.19
CA ASP A 130 12.82 -15.58 15.32
C ASP A 130 12.17 -15.00 16.58
N MET A 131 11.08 -15.63 17.03
CA MET A 131 10.32 -15.18 18.19
C MET A 131 11.03 -15.39 19.52
N THR A 132 12.22 -16.00 19.53
CA THR A 132 13.08 -16.05 20.72
C THR A 132 13.90 -14.77 20.93
N ASP A 133 14.04 -13.93 19.90
CA ASP A 133 14.71 -12.63 20.00
C ASP A 133 13.78 -11.60 20.66
N GLU A 134 14.21 -10.98 21.76
CA GLU A 134 13.41 -10.01 22.50
C GLU A 134 13.11 -8.75 21.68
N ARG A 135 13.89 -8.47 20.64
CA ARG A 135 13.64 -7.39 19.67
C ARG A 135 12.43 -7.63 18.77
N ARG A 136 11.89 -8.85 18.79
CA ARG A 136 10.73 -9.33 18.01
C ARG A 136 9.60 -9.79 18.93
N GLN A 137 9.69 -9.48 20.22
CA GLN A 137 8.67 -9.74 21.23
C GLN A 137 8.12 -8.41 21.72
N PHE A 138 6.81 -8.26 21.79
CA PHE A 138 6.20 -7.00 22.21
C PHE A 138 6.04 -6.92 23.73
N SER A 139 6.23 -5.71 24.27
CA SER A 139 6.26 -5.50 25.71
C SER A 139 4.87 -5.62 26.33
N PRO A 140 4.67 -6.55 27.30
CA PRO A 140 3.44 -6.56 28.09
C PRO A 140 3.42 -5.42 29.11
N GLN A 141 4.58 -4.94 29.55
CA GLN A 141 4.67 -3.88 30.56
C GLN A 141 4.34 -2.52 29.97
N PHE A 142 4.73 -2.23 28.72
CA PHE A 142 4.40 -0.98 28.05
C PHE A 142 2.89 -0.75 27.99
N VAL A 143 2.14 -1.77 27.54
CA VAL A 143 0.67 -1.73 27.45
C VAL A 143 0.07 -1.62 28.85
N TRP A 144 0.49 -2.45 29.80
CA TRP A 144 -0.07 -2.43 31.15
C TRP A 144 0.20 -1.11 31.87
N ASN A 145 1.45 -0.63 31.87
CA ASN A 145 1.81 0.64 32.48
C ASN A 145 1.07 1.81 31.85
N GLY A 146 0.86 1.80 30.52
CA GLY A 146 0.10 2.83 29.83
C GLY A 146 -1.36 2.99 30.28
N ILE A 147 -1.93 1.99 30.97
CA ILE A 147 -3.35 1.97 31.36
C ILE A 147 -3.59 1.64 32.84
N ASN A 148 -2.56 1.34 33.63
CA ASN A 148 -2.68 0.94 35.04
C ASN A 148 -2.76 2.14 36.02
N GLY A 149 -2.62 3.37 35.53
CA GLY A 149 -2.64 4.58 36.36
C GLY A 149 -1.44 4.70 37.32
N GLY A 150 -0.32 4.04 37.01
CA GLY A 150 0.91 4.04 37.81
C GLY A 150 0.84 3.17 39.07
N GLN A 151 -0.12 2.24 39.14
CA GLN A 151 -0.34 1.35 40.29
C GLN A 151 -0.33 -0.12 39.85
N ASN A 152 -0.04 -1.03 40.78
CA ASN A 152 -0.20 -2.47 40.54
C ASN A 152 -1.68 -2.86 40.62
N GLU A 153 -2.45 -2.44 39.62
CA GLU A 153 -3.90 -2.55 39.57
C GLU A 153 -4.38 -3.32 38.33
N ALA A 154 -5.58 -3.86 38.44
CA ALA A 154 -6.22 -4.58 37.36
C ALA A 154 -6.64 -3.66 36.21
N THR A 155 -6.46 -4.11 34.98
CA THR A 155 -6.80 -3.37 33.75
C THR A 155 -7.79 -4.15 32.90
N SER A 156 -8.33 -3.54 31.85
CA SER A 156 -9.35 -4.17 30.98
C SER A 156 -8.80 -4.42 29.58
N ILE A 157 -9.30 -5.46 28.91
CA ILE A 157 -8.90 -5.79 27.53
C ILE A 157 -9.27 -4.64 26.58
N TYR A 158 -10.45 -4.03 26.75
CA TYR A 158 -10.86 -2.85 25.99
C TYR A 158 -9.85 -1.69 26.11
N ASP A 159 -9.40 -1.35 27.31
CA ASP A 159 -8.45 -0.25 27.51
C ASP A 159 -7.09 -0.56 26.86
N ALA A 160 -6.66 -1.83 26.89
CA ALA A 160 -5.41 -2.26 26.26
C ALA A 160 -5.47 -2.19 24.73
N LEU A 161 -6.54 -2.69 24.11
CA LEU A 161 -6.73 -2.60 22.65
C LEU A 161 -6.82 -1.14 22.21
N ARG A 162 -7.61 -0.33 22.90
CA ARG A 162 -7.69 1.12 22.65
C ARG A 162 -6.34 1.82 22.80
N PHE A 163 -5.54 1.44 23.79
CA PHE A 163 -4.20 1.99 23.99
C PHE A 163 -3.27 1.65 22.83
N MET A 164 -3.29 0.40 22.35
CA MET A 164 -2.48 -0.04 21.20
C MET A 164 -2.96 0.57 19.87
N GLU A 165 -4.25 0.84 19.68
CA GLU A 165 -4.77 1.59 18.52
C GLU A 165 -4.19 3.02 18.51
N GLN A 166 -4.16 3.67 19.68
CA GLN A 166 -3.72 5.05 19.82
C GLN A 166 -2.20 5.22 19.80
N ASN A 167 -1.47 4.30 20.41
CA ASN A 167 -0.03 4.45 20.68
C ASN A 167 0.83 3.33 20.09
N GLY A 168 0.25 2.19 19.76
CA GLY A 168 0.94 0.96 19.39
C GLY A 168 1.52 0.23 20.59
N ASN A 169 2.48 -0.65 20.32
CA ASN A 169 3.29 -1.29 21.35
C ASN A 169 4.77 -1.26 20.95
N THR A 170 5.67 -1.19 21.93
CA THR A 170 7.11 -1.31 21.67
C THR A 170 7.61 -2.72 21.99
N ASP A 171 8.78 -3.08 21.49
CA ASP A 171 9.40 -4.35 21.77
C ASP A 171 9.95 -4.44 23.21
N TRP A 172 10.21 -5.68 23.62
CA TRP A 172 10.64 -6.04 24.95
C TRP A 172 12.01 -5.45 25.30
N GLU A 173 12.92 -5.30 24.34
CA GLU A 173 14.24 -4.70 24.59
C GLU A 173 14.11 -3.22 24.97
N GLN A 174 13.17 -2.50 24.33
CA GLN A 174 12.94 -1.07 24.62
C GLN A 174 12.14 -0.80 25.89
N PHE A 175 11.20 -1.70 26.24
CA PHE A 175 10.43 -1.60 27.47
C PHE A 175 10.36 -2.98 28.15
N PRO A 176 11.42 -3.40 28.86
CA PRO A 176 11.51 -4.73 29.44
C PRO A 176 10.44 -4.99 30.49
N TYR A 177 10.06 -6.26 30.67
CA TYR A 177 9.18 -6.66 31.76
C TYR A 177 9.98 -6.89 33.05
N GLU A 178 9.88 -5.94 33.96
CA GLU A 178 10.28 -6.04 35.36
C GLU A 178 9.06 -5.67 36.21
N GLY A 179 8.09 -6.58 36.37
CA GLY A 179 6.74 -6.23 36.87
C GLY A 179 6.66 -5.32 38.11
N SER A 180 7.70 -5.21 38.94
CA SER A 180 7.86 -4.22 40.02
C SER A 180 7.85 -2.76 39.56
N ASN A 181 8.19 -2.49 38.30
CA ASN A 181 8.29 -1.17 37.70
C ASN A 181 6.94 -0.68 37.13
N TYR A 182 5.83 -1.02 37.80
CA TYR A 182 4.48 -0.69 37.36
C TYR A 182 4.16 0.81 37.41
N ALA A 183 4.98 1.60 38.12
CA ALA A 183 4.81 3.05 38.23
C ALA A 183 5.43 3.82 37.06
N GLU A 184 6.36 3.23 36.30
CA GLU A 184 6.98 3.89 35.14
C GLU A 184 6.00 3.97 33.98
N GLN A 185 5.49 5.16 33.68
CA GLN A 185 4.58 5.37 32.57
C GLN A 185 5.36 5.49 31.24
N PRO A 186 4.80 5.01 30.11
CA PRO A 186 5.35 5.26 28.78
C PRO A 186 5.69 6.74 28.56
N ASN A 187 6.95 7.03 28.28
CA ASN A 187 7.43 8.37 27.96
C ASN A 187 7.35 8.62 26.44
N SER A 188 7.58 9.88 26.02
CA SER A 188 7.48 10.26 24.61
C SER A 188 8.37 9.46 23.68
N GLN A 189 9.55 9.01 24.13
CA GLN A 189 10.46 8.21 23.30
C GLN A 189 9.91 6.80 23.07
N SER A 190 9.46 6.14 24.14
CA SER A 190 8.86 4.81 24.04
C SER A 190 7.56 4.80 23.23
N VAL A 191 6.71 5.83 23.38
CA VAL A 191 5.51 6.01 22.57
C VAL A 191 5.84 6.26 21.11
N GLU A 192 6.89 7.06 20.81
CA GLU A 192 7.31 7.30 19.43
C GLU A 192 7.82 6.03 18.75
N ALA A 193 8.52 5.16 19.47
CA ALA A 193 8.95 3.86 18.95
C ALA A 193 7.79 2.87 18.75
N ALA A 194 6.78 2.91 19.63
CA ALA A 194 5.59 2.07 19.52
C ALA A 194 4.69 2.39 18.31
N LYS A 195 4.78 3.61 17.75
CA LYS A 195 3.91 4.06 16.65
C LYS A 195 4.04 3.26 15.35
N GLN A 196 5.16 2.59 15.12
CA GLN A 196 5.33 1.69 13.97
C GLN A 196 4.43 0.46 14.07
N TYR A 197 4.05 0.08 15.29
CA TYR A 197 3.42 -1.20 15.62
C TYR A 197 2.05 -0.98 16.26
N LYS A 198 1.22 -0.17 15.59
CA LYS A 198 -0.17 0.05 15.98
C LYS A 198 -1.04 -1.13 15.56
N ILE A 199 -2.11 -1.36 16.29
CA ILE A 199 -3.22 -2.16 15.76
C ILE A 199 -4.13 -1.25 14.93
N SER A 200 -4.88 -1.81 13.99
CA SER A 200 -5.89 -1.04 13.24
C SER A 200 -7.08 -0.68 14.13
N ASP A 201 -8.03 0.10 13.60
CA ASP A 201 -9.30 0.36 14.29
C ASP A 201 -10.26 -0.85 14.24
N ASP A 202 -9.91 -1.91 13.49
CA ASP A 202 -10.63 -3.17 13.40
C ASP A 202 -10.31 -4.10 14.60
N TRP A 203 -10.85 -3.76 15.75
CA TRP A 203 -10.84 -4.61 16.95
C TRP A 203 -12.18 -4.54 17.67
N GLY A 204 -12.54 -5.63 18.36
CA GLY A 204 -13.86 -5.77 18.94
C GLY A 204 -14.04 -7.03 19.76
N TYR A 205 -15.29 -7.40 20.03
CA TYR A 205 -15.63 -8.57 20.84
C TYR A 205 -16.75 -9.43 20.24
N PHE A 206 -16.68 -10.73 20.50
CA PHE A 206 -17.74 -11.70 20.18
C PHE A 206 -18.86 -11.64 21.22
N PHE A 207 -18.47 -11.62 22.49
CA PHE A 207 -19.34 -11.43 23.65
C PHE A 207 -18.59 -10.65 24.73
N SER A 208 -19.31 -9.84 25.50
CA SER A 208 -18.78 -9.05 26.62
C SER A 208 -19.89 -8.87 27.66
N ASN A 209 -19.79 -9.64 28.74
CA ASN A 209 -20.74 -9.68 29.85
C ASN A 209 -20.21 -8.85 31.03
N ILE A 210 -21.11 -8.26 31.82
CA ILE A 210 -20.77 -7.17 32.77
C ILE A 210 -20.59 -7.60 34.24
N SER A 211 -20.41 -8.89 34.51
CA SER A 211 -20.34 -9.39 35.90
C SER A 211 -19.52 -10.66 36.03
N PHE A 212 -19.03 -10.94 37.23
CA PHE A 212 -18.41 -12.21 37.63
C PHE A 212 -18.95 -12.60 39.01
N PRO A 213 -18.98 -13.91 39.36
CA PRO A 213 -19.16 -15.05 38.45
C PRO A 213 -20.63 -15.14 38.00
N ASN A 214 -20.89 -15.60 36.78
CA ASN A 214 -22.25 -15.80 36.28
C ASN A 214 -22.29 -16.92 35.24
N TYR A 215 -23.49 -17.45 34.99
CA TYR A 215 -23.76 -18.43 33.95
C TYR A 215 -24.24 -17.73 32.68
N TYR A 216 -23.61 -18.02 31.55
CA TYR A 216 -23.86 -17.42 30.23
C TYR A 216 -24.32 -18.45 29.22
N ASN A 217 -24.70 -17.98 28.03
CA ASN A 217 -24.95 -18.82 26.87
C ASN A 217 -24.24 -18.21 25.66
N ASN A 218 -22.91 -18.19 25.72
CA ASN A 218 -22.08 -17.58 24.69
C ASN A 218 -22.04 -18.46 23.43
N ASN A 219 -22.07 -17.82 22.27
CA ASN A 219 -21.85 -18.53 21.02
C ASN A 219 -20.36 -18.77 20.79
N ILE A 220 -19.91 -20.02 20.96
CA ILE A 220 -18.51 -20.41 20.75
C ILE A 220 -18.19 -20.79 19.30
N SER A 221 -19.20 -20.96 18.43
CA SER A 221 -18.93 -21.31 17.02
C SER A 221 -18.24 -20.18 16.27
N ASP A 222 -18.53 -18.92 16.62
CA ASP A 222 -17.91 -17.74 16.02
C ASP A 222 -16.41 -17.66 16.36
N LEU A 223 -16.03 -18.08 17.58
CA LEU A 223 -14.63 -18.15 18.00
C LEU A 223 -13.88 -19.23 17.21
N LYS A 224 -14.51 -20.40 17.01
CA LYS A 224 -13.93 -21.47 16.18
C LYS A 224 -13.77 -21.02 14.72
N ALA A 225 -14.76 -20.32 14.16
CA ALA A 225 -14.68 -19.78 12.81
C ALA A 225 -13.52 -18.79 12.68
N TRP A 226 -13.39 -17.86 13.63
CA TRP A 226 -12.29 -16.88 13.66
C TRP A 226 -10.91 -17.53 13.73
N LEU A 227 -10.74 -18.52 14.62
CA LEU A 227 -9.51 -19.29 14.74
C LEU A 227 -9.21 -20.09 13.46
N SER A 228 -10.24 -20.63 12.80
CA SER A 228 -10.10 -21.35 11.52
C SER A 228 -9.59 -20.45 10.39
N SER A 229 -9.84 -19.14 10.48
CA SER A 229 -9.26 -18.13 9.58
C SER A 229 -7.82 -17.72 9.95
N GLY A 230 -7.18 -18.42 10.88
CA GLY A 230 -5.80 -18.16 11.29
C GLY A 230 -5.64 -16.86 12.10
N LYS A 231 -6.66 -16.48 12.87
CA LYS A 231 -6.66 -15.29 13.73
C LYS A 231 -6.92 -15.67 15.20
N PRO A 232 -6.13 -15.18 16.17
CA PRO A 232 -6.27 -15.54 17.57
C PRO A 232 -7.40 -14.78 18.27
N VAL A 233 -7.70 -15.21 19.50
CA VAL A 233 -8.70 -14.59 20.39
C VAL A 233 -8.06 -14.31 21.75
N VAL A 234 -8.41 -13.19 22.37
CA VAL A 234 -8.08 -12.90 23.78
C VAL A 234 -9.33 -13.09 24.63
N LEU A 235 -9.27 -13.95 25.64
CA LEU A 235 -10.38 -14.17 26.57
C LEU A 235 -10.11 -13.49 27.90
N GLY A 236 -11.17 -12.93 28.48
CA GLY A 236 -11.21 -12.60 29.90
C GLY A 236 -11.91 -13.72 30.66
N ILE A 237 -11.19 -14.51 31.44
CA ILE A 237 -11.70 -15.71 32.11
C ILE A 237 -11.79 -15.51 33.63
N PRO A 238 -12.74 -16.17 34.30
CA PRO A 238 -12.67 -16.37 35.74
C PRO A 238 -11.63 -17.44 36.08
N ILE A 239 -10.86 -17.21 37.15
CA ILE A 239 -10.06 -18.25 37.81
C ILE A 239 -10.85 -18.72 39.02
N TYR A 240 -11.00 -20.03 39.15
CA TYR A 240 -11.63 -20.69 40.27
C TYR A 240 -10.61 -21.50 41.08
N GLY A 241 -10.94 -21.82 42.32
CA GLY A 241 -10.06 -22.53 43.25
C GLY A 241 -9.67 -23.95 42.82
N ASP A 242 -10.30 -24.52 41.79
CA ASP A 242 -9.99 -25.81 41.16
C ASP A 242 -9.18 -25.68 39.86
N PHE A 243 -8.76 -24.47 39.47
CA PHE A 243 -8.01 -24.26 38.24
C PHE A 243 -6.67 -25.03 38.24
N PRO A 244 -6.21 -25.59 37.09
CA PRO A 244 -5.04 -26.46 37.06
C PRO A 244 -3.78 -25.74 37.55
N ASP A 245 -3.04 -26.42 38.42
CA ASP A 245 -1.78 -25.90 38.98
C ASP A 245 -1.93 -24.50 39.61
N PHE A 246 -3.16 -24.16 40.08
CA PHE A 246 -3.42 -23.01 40.92
C PHE A 246 -3.43 -23.45 42.39
N GLY A 247 -2.62 -22.80 43.23
CA GLY A 247 -2.47 -23.21 44.62
C GLY A 247 -1.80 -24.58 44.73
N SER A 248 -2.51 -25.59 45.23
CA SER A 248 -2.03 -26.97 45.35
C SER A 248 -2.71 -27.95 44.39
N ASN A 249 -3.47 -27.46 43.41
CA ASN A 249 -4.18 -28.31 42.47
C ASN A 249 -3.21 -29.06 41.55
N PRO A 250 -3.53 -30.30 41.16
CA PRO A 250 -2.73 -31.03 40.19
C PRO A 250 -2.76 -30.34 38.81
N SER A 251 -1.70 -30.55 38.03
CA SER A 251 -1.70 -30.20 36.61
C SER A 251 -2.77 -31.01 35.85
N SER A 252 -3.46 -30.36 34.92
CA SER A 252 -4.42 -30.99 34.00
C SER A 252 -4.32 -30.34 32.63
N SER A 253 -4.18 -31.14 31.57
CA SER A 253 -4.14 -30.64 30.20
C SER A 253 -5.50 -30.12 29.70
N PHE A 254 -6.59 -30.42 30.41
CA PHE A 254 -7.95 -30.05 30.09
C PHE A 254 -8.65 -29.51 31.33
N TYR A 255 -9.24 -28.33 31.25
CA TYR A 255 -9.95 -27.69 32.33
C TYR A 255 -11.44 -27.58 32.00
N ASP A 256 -12.24 -28.15 32.87
CA ASP A 256 -13.70 -28.06 32.86
C ASP A 256 -14.15 -27.73 34.28
N TYR A 257 -14.83 -26.60 34.45
CA TYR A 257 -15.22 -26.12 35.78
C TYR A 257 -16.38 -26.94 36.32
N ASP A 258 -16.24 -27.47 37.53
CA ASP A 258 -17.23 -28.38 38.12
C ASP A 258 -18.47 -27.68 38.70
N GLY A 259 -18.48 -26.35 38.70
CA GLY A 259 -19.59 -25.53 39.20
C GLY A 259 -19.53 -25.25 40.70
N SER A 260 -18.53 -25.76 41.44
CA SER A 260 -18.50 -25.76 42.89
C SER A 260 -17.34 -24.98 43.53
N ALA A 261 -16.22 -24.80 42.82
CA ALA A 261 -15.06 -24.11 43.38
C ALA A 261 -15.26 -22.58 43.52
N GLU A 262 -14.57 -21.98 44.50
CA GLU A 262 -14.70 -20.54 44.77
C GLU A 262 -14.04 -19.70 43.67
N PHE A 263 -14.63 -18.53 43.38
CA PHE A 263 -14.05 -17.57 42.44
C PHE A 263 -12.87 -16.82 43.07
N GLU A 264 -11.71 -16.88 42.43
CA GLU A 264 -10.45 -16.33 42.93
C GLU A 264 -10.08 -15.00 42.27
N GLY A 265 -10.51 -14.76 41.03
CA GLY A 265 -10.34 -13.47 40.36
C GLY A 265 -10.43 -13.53 38.83
N GLY A 266 -10.34 -12.36 38.20
CA GLY A 266 -10.35 -12.22 36.73
C GLY A 266 -8.94 -12.29 36.13
N HIS A 267 -8.81 -13.00 35.01
CA HIS A 267 -7.54 -13.21 34.31
C HIS A 267 -7.71 -13.09 32.80
N ALA A 268 -6.78 -12.44 32.11
CA ALA A 268 -6.78 -12.32 30.65
C ALA A 268 -5.79 -13.32 30.03
N VAL A 269 -6.21 -14.01 28.98
CA VAL A 269 -5.47 -15.14 28.40
C VAL A 269 -5.54 -15.14 26.87
N PHE A 270 -4.54 -15.75 26.24
CA PHE A 270 -4.45 -15.86 24.79
C PHE A 270 -4.94 -17.23 24.30
N ILE A 271 -5.77 -17.26 23.27
CA ILE A 271 -6.28 -18.49 22.65
C ILE A 271 -5.63 -18.68 21.28
N ALA A 272 -4.84 -19.75 21.18
CA ALA A 272 -4.06 -20.10 20.00
C ALA A 272 -4.75 -21.09 19.08
N GLY A 273 -5.93 -21.61 19.44
CA GLY A 273 -6.58 -22.63 18.64
C GLY A 273 -7.68 -23.37 19.38
N TYR A 274 -8.11 -24.50 18.82
CA TYR A 274 -9.09 -25.39 19.42
C TYR A 274 -8.88 -26.84 18.95
N ASN A 275 -9.42 -27.78 19.71
CA ASN A 275 -9.46 -29.19 19.34
C ASN A 275 -10.77 -29.80 19.84
N ASP A 276 -11.57 -30.36 18.94
CA ASP A 276 -12.88 -30.96 19.24
C ASP A 276 -12.81 -32.23 20.09
N ASN A 277 -11.60 -32.78 20.31
CA ASN A 277 -11.36 -33.96 21.15
C ASN A 277 -10.27 -33.72 22.22
N ALA A 278 -10.08 -32.47 22.65
CA ALA A 278 -9.04 -32.10 23.62
C ALA A 278 -9.10 -32.87 24.96
N GLY A 279 -10.30 -33.11 25.49
CA GLY A 279 -10.53 -33.89 26.73
C GLY A 279 -10.77 -35.39 26.50
N GLY A 280 -10.78 -35.81 25.23
CA GLY A 280 -11.22 -37.14 24.80
C GLY A 280 -12.45 -37.08 23.89
N PRO A 281 -13.03 -38.23 23.51
CA PRO A 281 -14.16 -38.28 22.58
C PRO A 281 -15.36 -37.46 23.08
N GLY A 282 -15.77 -36.47 22.29
CA GLY A 282 -16.91 -35.60 22.60
C GLY A 282 -16.60 -34.46 23.58
N GLN A 283 -15.34 -34.27 23.98
CA GLN A 283 -14.89 -33.21 24.88
C GLN A 283 -13.95 -32.27 24.14
N GLY A 284 -14.51 -31.21 23.55
CA GLY A 284 -13.74 -30.19 22.85
C GLY A 284 -13.26 -29.07 23.76
N GLY A 285 -12.18 -28.40 23.36
CA GLY A 285 -11.65 -27.27 24.11
C GLY A 285 -10.81 -26.30 23.28
N PHE A 286 -10.68 -25.07 23.79
CA PHE A 286 -9.84 -24.01 23.24
C PHE A 286 -8.43 -24.08 23.83
N LEU A 287 -7.41 -24.04 22.97
CA LEU A 287 -6.00 -24.05 23.37
C LEU A 287 -5.63 -22.67 23.95
N MET A 288 -5.53 -22.61 25.27
CA MET A 288 -5.11 -21.43 26.02
C MET A 288 -3.61 -21.44 26.28
N ILE A 289 -2.97 -20.31 26.04
CA ILE A 289 -1.59 -20.00 26.43
C ILE A 289 -1.62 -18.99 27.57
N ASN A 290 -0.90 -19.30 28.65
CA ASN A 290 -0.94 -18.54 29.89
C ASN A 290 0.32 -17.69 30.10
N SER A 291 0.27 -16.77 31.07
CA SER A 291 1.36 -15.88 31.48
C SER A 291 1.89 -16.22 32.88
N TRP A 292 1.83 -17.49 33.30
CA TRP A 292 2.33 -17.96 34.60
C TRP A 292 3.65 -18.74 34.52
N GLY A 293 4.32 -18.68 33.37
CA GLY A 293 5.63 -19.28 33.15
C GLY A 293 5.61 -20.60 32.38
N PRO A 294 6.76 -21.00 31.82
CA PRO A 294 6.86 -22.12 30.89
C PRO A 294 6.62 -23.48 31.53
N THR A 295 6.75 -23.59 32.85
CA THR A 295 6.55 -24.83 33.60
C THR A 295 5.13 -24.99 34.16
N TRP A 296 4.34 -23.91 34.20
CA TRP A 296 2.96 -23.97 34.68
C TRP A 296 2.17 -24.96 33.84
N ASN A 297 1.49 -25.92 34.47
CA ASN A 297 0.73 -26.96 33.80
C ASN A 297 1.53 -27.71 32.69
N GLY A 298 2.83 -27.93 32.92
CA GLY A 298 3.72 -28.75 32.07
C GLY A 298 4.28 -28.07 30.82
N ALA A 299 3.62 -27.06 30.27
CA ALA A 299 4.11 -26.31 29.09
C ALA A 299 3.51 -24.90 28.95
N GLY A 300 2.98 -24.32 30.02
CA GLY A 300 2.38 -22.99 29.99
C GLY A 300 1.00 -22.92 29.36
N ARG A 301 0.34 -24.06 29.14
CA ARG A 301 -0.86 -24.18 28.31
C ARG A 301 -1.90 -25.12 28.90
N VAL A 302 -3.15 -24.93 28.52
CA VAL A 302 -4.27 -25.79 28.90
C VAL A 302 -5.35 -25.74 27.81
N TYR A 303 -6.13 -26.80 27.65
CA TYR A 303 -7.38 -26.72 26.91
C TYR A 303 -8.52 -26.33 27.84
N LEU A 304 -9.16 -25.18 27.58
CA LEU A 304 -10.39 -24.78 28.26
C LEU A 304 -11.57 -25.49 27.59
N SER A 305 -12.39 -26.21 28.34
CA SER A 305 -13.56 -26.90 27.79
C SER A 305 -14.48 -25.92 27.07
N TYR A 306 -15.12 -26.37 26.00
CA TYR A 306 -16.13 -25.58 25.29
C TYR A 306 -17.26 -25.15 26.22
N ASP A 307 -17.68 -26.01 27.14
CA ASP A 307 -18.71 -25.69 28.12
C ASP A 307 -18.25 -24.62 29.10
N PHE A 308 -16.99 -24.64 29.53
CA PHE A 308 -16.44 -23.57 30.36
C PHE A 308 -16.48 -22.21 29.66
N VAL A 309 -16.03 -22.16 28.40
CA VAL A 309 -16.04 -20.92 27.61
C VAL A 309 -17.45 -20.45 27.28
N ALA A 310 -18.36 -21.37 26.96
CA ALA A 310 -19.75 -21.05 26.65
C ALA A 310 -20.50 -20.47 27.85
N HIS A 311 -20.23 -20.97 29.06
CA HIS A 311 -21.07 -20.71 30.22
C HIS A 311 -20.45 -19.82 31.29
N TYR A 312 -19.12 -19.70 31.38
CA TYR A 312 -18.49 -18.97 32.49
C TYR A 312 -17.52 -17.87 32.06
N VAL A 313 -17.08 -17.85 30.80
CA VAL A 313 -16.19 -16.80 30.29
C VAL A 313 -17.02 -15.57 29.90
N PRO A 314 -16.84 -14.41 30.54
CA PRO A 314 -17.66 -13.24 30.26
C PRO A 314 -17.26 -12.48 28.99
N GLU A 315 -16.00 -12.53 28.55
CA GLU A 315 -15.57 -11.72 27.41
C GLU A 315 -14.57 -12.40 26.49
N ALA A 316 -14.74 -12.17 25.18
CA ALA A 316 -13.89 -12.68 24.11
C ALA A 316 -13.65 -11.61 23.06
N TRP A 317 -12.38 -11.25 22.84
CA TRP A 317 -11.95 -10.12 22.04
C TRP A 317 -11.09 -10.55 20.87
N TYR A 318 -11.20 -9.82 19.77
CA TYR A 318 -10.32 -9.90 18.61
C TYR A 318 -9.68 -8.54 18.35
N MET A 319 -8.55 -8.57 17.65
CA MET A 319 -7.93 -7.40 17.05
C MET A 319 -7.37 -7.76 15.68
N SER A 320 -7.30 -6.78 14.80
CA SER A 320 -6.52 -6.81 13.55
C SER A 320 -5.33 -5.87 13.68
N ASP A 321 -4.24 -6.21 13.03
CA ASP A 321 -3.01 -5.43 13.10
C ASP A 321 -2.91 -4.40 11.97
N MET A 322 -2.11 -3.35 12.15
CA MET A 322 -1.77 -2.40 11.09
C MET A 322 -0.41 -2.75 10.52
N ASP A 323 -0.31 -2.86 9.20
CA ASP A 323 0.93 -3.15 8.49
C ASP A 323 2.06 -2.20 8.94
N SER A 324 3.15 -2.80 9.38
CA SER A 324 4.33 -2.13 9.94
C SER A 324 5.43 -1.82 8.89
N THR A 325 5.18 -2.08 7.61
CA THR A 325 6.09 -1.83 6.49
C THR A 325 6.36 -0.33 6.31
N PRO A 326 7.64 0.10 6.20
CA PRO A 326 7.99 1.51 6.04
C PRO A 326 7.55 2.08 4.69
N SER A 327 7.13 3.35 4.67
CA SER A 327 6.78 4.03 3.42
C SER A 327 7.11 5.51 3.41
N LEU A 328 7.46 6.02 2.24
CA LEU A 328 7.79 7.42 1.97
C LEU A 328 6.64 8.10 1.22
N SER A 329 6.16 9.20 1.78
CA SER A 329 5.22 10.10 1.12
C SER A 329 5.92 11.22 0.35
N SER A 330 7.07 11.69 0.84
CA SER A 330 7.84 12.75 0.17
C SER A 330 9.30 12.83 0.62
N ILE A 331 10.12 13.47 -0.20
CA ILE A 331 11.45 13.96 0.15
C ILE A 331 11.52 15.44 -0.21
N SER A 332 11.93 16.29 0.74
CA SER A 332 11.96 17.74 0.54
C SER A 332 13.24 18.37 1.10
N PRO A 333 13.97 19.15 0.30
CA PRO A 333 13.76 19.33 -1.14
C PRO A 333 13.97 18.01 -1.92
N ALA A 334 13.35 17.89 -3.11
CA ALA A 334 13.49 16.75 -4.01
C ALA A 334 14.85 16.70 -4.74
N GLY A 335 15.75 17.60 -4.41
CA GLY A 335 17.14 17.57 -4.85
C GLY A 335 18.06 18.42 -3.98
N GLY A 336 19.36 18.15 -4.05
CA GLY A 336 20.35 18.89 -3.27
C GLY A 336 21.80 18.45 -3.46
N GLU A 337 22.72 19.32 -3.07
CA GLU A 337 24.15 19.02 -3.07
C GLU A 337 24.53 18.10 -1.88
N PRO A 338 25.63 17.33 -1.98
CA PRO A 338 26.19 16.63 -0.83
C PRO A 338 26.32 17.52 0.42
N GLY A 339 25.90 16.99 1.57
CA GLY A 339 25.86 17.69 2.86
C GLY A 339 24.58 18.50 3.11
N GLN A 340 23.78 18.77 2.08
CA GLN A 340 22.49 19.44 2.20
C GLN A 340 21.54 18.63 3.09
N LEU A 341 20.82 19.33 3.96
CA LEU A 341 19.81 18.72 4.81
C LEU A 341 18.52 18.50 4.00
N VAL A 342 18.02 17.27 4.01
CA VAL A 342 16.75 16.89 3.38
C VAL A 342 15.84 16.25 4.42
N THR A 343 14.54 16.45 4.25
CA THR A 343 13.49 15.87 5.10
C THR A 343 12.75 14.82 4.30
N VAL A 344 12.87 13.56 4.71
CA VAL A 344 12.09 12.43 4.22
C VAL A 344 10.86 12.30 5.13
N SER A 345 9.66 12.28 4.57
CA SER A 345 8.40 12.11 5.31
C SER A 345 7.70 10.84 4.86
N GLY A 346 6.94 10.21 5.76
CA GLY A 346 6.40 8.89 5.53
C GLY A 346 5.55 8.35 6.68
N SER A 347 5.29 7.05 6.66
CA SER A 347 4.73 6.28 7.78
C SER A 347 5.61 5.07 8.07
N ASN A 348 5.49 4.53 9.29
CA ASN A 348 6.19 3.32 9.73
C ASN A 348 7.72 3.37 9.54
N LEU A 349 8.31 4.56 9.61
CA LEU A 349 9.76 4.71 9.46
C LEU A 349 10.53 4.20 10.68
N GLY A 350 9.81 3.96 11.80
CA GLY A 350 10.35 3.45 13.06
C GLY A 350 11.22 4.48 13.79
N ALA A 351 10.89 4.86 15.02
CA ALA A 351 11.70 5.86 15.73
C ALA A 351 13.04 5.29 16.25
N ASP A 352 13.10 3.98 16.46
CA ASP A 352 14.33 3.29 16.82
C ASP A 352 15.15 2.97 15.58
N ARG A 353 16.37 3.48 15.59
CA ARG A 353 17.23 3.48 14.42
C ARG A 353 18.01 2.21 14.23
N ARG A 354 18.22 1.37 15.26
CA ARG A 354 19.05 0.13 15.21
C ARG A 354 19.97 0.05 13.97
N SER A 355 19.56 -0.67 12.92
CA SER A 355 20.17 -0.76 11.58
C SER A 355 19.46 0.06 10.49
N SER A 356 18.37 0.74 10.82
CA SER A 356 17.59 1.62 9.96
C SER A 356 18.44 2.72 9.34
N ARG A 357 18.21 2.99 8.06
CA ARG A 357 18.98 3.97 7.28
C ARG A 357 18.15 4.57 6.16
N VAL A 358 18.52 5.78 5.73
CA VAL A 358 18.05 6.32 4.45
C VAL A 358 19.13 6.06 3.41
N GLY A 359 18.83 5.18 2.45
CA GLY A 359 19.71 4.85 1.35
C GLY A 359 19.43 5.75 0.15
N PHE A 360 20.49 6.36 -0.36
CA PHE A 360 20.52 7.09 -1.63
C PHE A 360 21.07 6.17 -2.72
N ASP A 361 20.72 6.47 -3.96
CA ASP A 361 21.22 5.71 -5.11
C ASP A 361 22.76 5.72 -5.18
N GLY A 362 23.33 4.63 -5.70
CA GLY A 362 24.75 4.30 -5.58
C GLY A 362 25.16 3.62 -4.26
N GLY A 363 24.19 3.18 -3.45
CA GLY A 363 24.42 2.44 -2.20
C GLY A 363 24.87 3.30 -1.02
N ALA A 364 24.76 4.62 -1.13
CA ALA A 364 25.23 5.56 -0.11
C ALA A 364 24.18 5.72 1.01
N SER A 365 24.59 5.72 2.28
CA SER A 365 23.68 5.98 3.40
C SER A 365 23.80 7.44 3.85
N GLY A 366 22.66 8.12 3.98
CA GLY A 366 22.64 9.51 4.42
C GLY A 366 22.98 9.66 5.91
N GLN A 367 23.57 10.79 6.28
CA GLN A 367 23.88 11.11 7.67
C GLN A 367 22.64 11.64 8.38
N VAL A 368 21.99 10.79 9.17
CA VAL A 368 20.75 11.13 9.88
C VAL A 368 21.02 12.19 10.96
N VAL A 369 20.15 13.20 10.99
CA VAL A 369 20.10 14.30 11.96
C VAL A 369 18.98 14.09 12.98
N SER A 370 17.80 13.65 12.53
CA SER A 370 16.69 13.26 13.41
C SER A 370 15.85 12.18 12.74
N TRP A 371 15.18 11.33 13.52
CA TRP A 371 14.36 10.23 13.01
C TRP A 371 13.16 10.01 13.94
N THR A 372 11.96 9.95 13.36
CA THR A 372 10.68 9.65 14.02
C THR A 372 9.92 8.64 13.17
N ASN A 373 8.75 8.18 13.63
CA ASN A 373 7.96 7.23 12.85
C ASN A 373 7.44 7.80 11.52
N SER A 374 7.38 9.13 11.38
CA SER A 374 6.83 9.80 10.19
C SER A 374 7.79 10.75 9.49
N GLN A 375 8.99 10.98 10.04
CA GLN A 375 9.94 11.91 9.47
C GLN A 375 11.40 11.56 9.79
N VAL A 376 12.25 11.63 8.77
CA VAL A 376 13.70 11.56 8.91
C VAL A 376 14.33 12.82 8.32
N LYS A 377 15.14 13.52 9.11
CA LYS A 377 16.04 14.56 8.59
C LYS A 377 17.41 13.95 8.39
N VAL A 378 17.95 14.04 7.19
CA VAL A 378 19.19 13.38 6.79
C VAL A 378 20.02 14.29 5.89
N ARG A 379 21.34 14.20 5.96
CA ARG A 379 22.23 14.90 5.02
C ARG A 379 22.57 14.00 3.85
N VAL A 380 22.50 14.57 2.65
CA VAL A 380 22.89 13.90 1.39
C VAL A 380 24.36 13.46 1.50
N PRO A 381 24.68 12.17 1.30
CA PRO A 381 26.06 11.69 1.40
C PRO A 381 26.90 12.11 0.17
N ALA A 382 28.22 12.22 0.36
CA ALA A 382 29.15 12.66 -0.69
C ALA A 382 29.18 11.76 -1.94
N SER A 383 28.88 10.48 -1.78
CA SER A 383 28.82 9.49 -2.86
C SER A 383 27.40 9.22 -3.38
N ALA A 384 26.40 10.01 -2.96
CA ALA A 384 25.04 9.88 -3.50
C ALA A 384 25.04 10.14 -5.01
N ARG A 385 24.17 9.42 -5.72
CA ARG A 385 23.84 9.68 -7.11
C ARG A 385 22.38 10.10 -7.25
N SER A 386 22.05 10.69 -8.40
CA SER A 386 20.68 11.08 -8.70
C SER A 386 19.86 9.82 -8.99
N GLY A 387 18.74 9.66 -8.31
CA GLY A 387 17.95 8.43 -8.42
C GLY A 387 17.03 8.25 -7.24
N VAL A 388 16.74 6.99 -6.92
CA VAL A 388 15.71 6.66 -5.94
C VAL A 388 16.30 6.59 -4.52
N VAL A 389 15.65 7.29 -3.58
CA VAL A 389 15.91 7.23 -2.15
C VAL A 389 14.91 6.31 -1.48
N TYR A 390 15.41 5.46 -0.59
CA TYR A 390 14.59 4.54 0.21
C TYR A 390 14.89 4.71 1.69
N ALA A 391 13.89 4.55 2.54
CA ALA A 391 14.11 4.22 3.94
C ALA A 391 14.21 2.69 4.08
N TYR A 392 15.08 2.27 4.98
CA TYR A 392 15.12 0.90 5.44
C TYR A 392 14.81 0.92 6.93
N ASP A 393 13.91 0.04 7.36
CA ASP A 393 13.68 -0.20 8.76
C ASP A 393 14.87 -0.96 9.38
N TRP A 394 14.75 -1.34 10.65
CA TRP A 394 15.83 -2.02 11.35
C TRP A 394 15.97 -3.50 10.96
N ASN A 395 14.92 -4.14 10.44
CA ASN A 395 14.99 -5.48 9.86
C ASN A 395 15.61 -5.48 8.45
N GLY A 396 15.82 -4.30 7.87
CA GLY A 396 16.33 -4.12 6.52
C GLY A 396 15.24 -4.17 5.45
N GLU A 397 13.97 -4.17 5.87
CA GLU A 397 12.83 -4.00 4.99
C GLU A 397 12.87 -2.62 4.35
N LYS A 398 12.63 -2.60 3.04
CA LYS A 398 12.86 -1.45 2.17
C LYS A 398 11.51 -0.78 1.90
N SER A 399 11.42 0.53 2.12
CA SER A 399 10.26 1.33 1.74
C SER A 399 10.10 1.41 0.22
N ASN A 400 9.01 2.03 -0.22
CA ASN A 400 8.95 2.58 -1.56
C ASN A 400 10.00 3.67 -1.80
N GLY A 401 10.26 3.90 -3.08
CA GLY A 401 11.22 4.87 -3.54
C GLY A 401 10.67 6.29 -3.64
N LYS A 402 11.52 7.29 -3.39
CA LYS A 402 11.27 8.67 -3.81
C LYS A 402 12.45 9.19 -4.61
N ALA A 403 12.18 9.76 -5.77
CA ALA A 403 13.22 10.33 -6.62
C ALA A 403 13.92 11.49 -5.89
N PHE A 404 15.23 11.58 -6.08
CA PHE A 404 16.07 12.62 -5.51
C PHE A 404 17.19 12.99 -6.48
N ALA A 405 17.25 14.26 -6.87
CA ALA A 405 18.32 14.78 -7.70
C ALA A 405 19.53 15.21 -6.87
N VAL A 406 20.70 14.64 -7.13
CA VAL A 406 21.96 15.12 -6.55
C VAL A 406 22.52 16.25 -7.41
N GLY A 407 22.95 17.33 -6.76
CA GLY A 407 23.54 18.51 -7.41
C GLY A 407 22.62 19.73 -7.44
N LYS A 408 23.16 20.87 -7.91
CA LYS A 408 22.37 22.06 -8.21
C LYS A 408 21.53 21.80 -9.46
N GLY A 409 20.22 22.00 -9.36
CA GLY A 409 19.31 21.97 -10.49
C GLY A 409 18.42 23.20 -10.46
N SER A 410 18.24 23.84 -11.62
CA SER A 410 17.14 24.78 -11.84
C SER A 410 15.79 24.04 -11.91
N TYR A 411 15.76 22.84 -12.52
CA TYR A 411 14.54 22.03 -12.69
C TYR A 411 14.67 20.56 -12.27
N ALA A 412 15.85 20.06 -11.90
CA ALA A 412 16.02 18.65 -11.50
C ALA A 412 15.27 18.29 -10.21
N ALA A 413 14.93 19.28 -9.39
CA ALA A 413 14.07 19.14 -8.21
C ALA A 413 12.59 19.47 -8.50
N ALA A 414 12.22 19.66 -9.77
CA ALA A 414 10.83 19.76 -10.16
C ALA A 414 10.09 18.47 -9.76
N ASN A 415 8.82 18.60 -9.44
CA ASN A 415 8.01 17.49 -8.97
C ASN A 415 7.70 16.49 -10.07
N TRP A 416 7.62 16.96 -11.32
CA TRP A 416 7.26 16.13 -12.47
C TRP A 416 8.04 16.55 -13.71
N LEU A 417 8.55 15.57 -14.45
CA LEU A 417 9.42 15.76 -15.62
C LEU A 417 8.93 14.89 -16.79
N LEU A 418 8.79 15.49 -17.97
CA LEU A 418 8.38 14.84 -19.22
C LEU A 418 9.48 15.10 -20.26
N ALA A 419 10.12 14.05 -20.79
CA ALA A 419 11.22 14.20 -21.74
C ALA A 419 10.76 14.33 -23.20
N GLU A 420 9.56 13.83 -23.50
CA GLU A 420 8.88 13.87 -24.77
C GLU A 420 8.06 15.15 -24.95
N GLY A 421 7.92 15.58 -26.21
CA GLY A 421 7.01 16.65 -26.61
C GLY A 421 7.43 17.31 -27.92
N SER A 422 6.45 17.85 -28.64
CA SER A 422 6.61 18.55 -29.91
C SER A 422 5.48 19.53 -30.14
N THR A 423 5.82 20.74 -30.55
CA THR A 423 4.89 21.79 -30.97
C THR A 423 5.10 22.21 -32.42
N TRP A 424 5.78 21.37 -33.21
CA TRP A 424 5.89 21.55 -34.66
C TRP A 424 4.51 21.56 -35.33
N PRO A 425 4.37 22.18 -36.53
CA PRO A 425 3.11 22.23 -37.24
C PRO A 425 2.48 20.83 -37.39
N GLY A 426 1.25 20.69 -36.89
CA GLY A 426 0.52 19.42 -36.88
C GLY A 426 0.51 18.72 -35.52
N PHE A 427 1.34 19.10 -34.56
CA PHE A 427 1.32 18.61 -33.18
C PHE A 427 0.53 19.54 -32.25
N ASP A 428 -0.22 18.95 -31.32
CA ASP A 428 -1.09 19.60 -30.34
C ASP A 428 -0.82 18.96 -28.96
N GLU A 429 0.03 19.62 -28.16
CA GLU A 429 0.54 19.10 -26.89
C GLU A 429 -0.07 19.80 -25.67
N TRP A 430 -0.38 19.01 -24.65
CA TRP A 430 -1.06 19.42 -23.44
C TRP A 430 -0.38 18.84 -22.20
N VAL A 431 -0.32 19.64 -21.12
CA VAL A 431 0.15 19.22 -19.80
C VAL A 431 -1.02 19.12 -18.82
N LEU A 432 -1.14 17.91 -18.30
CA LEU A 432 -2.09 17.30 -17.38
C LEU A 432 -1.85 17.64 -15.92
N LEU A 433 -2.68 18.39 -15.17
CA LEU A 433 -2.43 18.60 -13.74
C LEU A 433 -3.63 18.17 -12.89
N GLN A 434 -3.45 17.14 -12.06
CA GLN A 434 -4.46 16.66 -11.12
C GLN A 434 -4.09 17.03 -9.68
N ASN A 435 -5.00 17.68 -8.96
CA ASN A 435 -4.84 17.98 -7.55
C ASN A 435 -5.81 17.16 -6.69
N PRO A 436 -5.35 16.09 -6.04
CA PRO A 436 -6.17 15.24 -5.17
C PRO A 436 -6.36 15.81 -3.76
N ASN A 437 -5.78 16.96 -3.47
CA ASN A 437 -5.73 17.50 -2.12
C ASN A 437 -6.91 18.43 -1.85
N SER A 438 -7.27 18.54 -0.57
CA SER A 438 -8.31 19.45 -0.08
C SER A 438 -7.93 20.93 -0.14
N GLN A 439 -6.72 21.27 -0.58
CA GLN A 439 -6.21 22.63 -0.73
C GLN A 439 -5.69 22.83 -2.15
N ALA A 440 -5.77 24.07 -2.65
CA ALA A 440 -5.20 24.42 -3.94
C ALA A 440 -3.67 24.38 -3.92
N SER A 441 -3.08 24.09 -5.09
CA SER A 441 -1.63 24.09 -5.28
C SER A 441 -1.24 25.05 -6.39
N ASN A 442 -0.19 25.84 -6.13
CA ASN A 442 0.41 26.72 -7.13
C ASN A 442 1.54 25.98 -7.83
N VAL A 443 1.50 25.97 -9.14
CA VAL A 443 2.41 25.23 -10.01
C VAL A 443 3.10 26.21 -10.95
N SER A 444 4.38 26.02 -11.19
CA SER A 444 5.15 26.68 -12.25
C SER A 444 5.57 25.64 -13.26
N ILE A 445 5.39 25.94 -14.55
CA ILE A 445 5.82 25.09 -15.66
C ILE A 445 7.00 25.75 -16.35
N ALA A 446 7.99 24.96 -16.72
CA ALA A 446 9.07 25.36 -17.60
C ALA A 446 9.23 24.34 -18.73
N PHE A 447 9.69 24.81 -19.87
CA PHE A 447 9.88 24.02 -21.08
C PHE A 447 11.37 23.96 -21.41
N LEU A 448 11.86 22.79 -21.81
CA LEU A 448 13.25 22.60 -22.20
C LEU A 448 13.28 22.23 -23.68
N THR A 449 13.89 23.08 -24.49
CA THR A 449 14.03 22.88 -25.94
C THR A 449 15.48 22.50 -26.27
N PRO A 450 15.79 22.04 -27.49
CA PRO A 450 17.17 21.90 -27.95
C PRO A 450 17.97 23.22 -27.87
N GLY A 451 17.29 24.37 -27.92
CA GLY A 451 17.90 25.70 -27.83
C GLY A 451 18.11 26.22 -26.40
N GLY A 452 17.58 25.55 -25.38
CA GLY A 452 17.61 26.02 -23.99
C GLY A 452 16.24 26.03 -23.31
N PRO A 453 16.20 26.39 -22.02
CA PRO A 453 14.95 26.49 -21.28
C PRO A 453 14.13 27.71 -21.71
N VAL A 454 12.81 27.57 -21.68
CA VAL A 454 11.80 28.59 -21.93
C VAL A 454 10.84 28.61 -20.74
N ASP A 455 10.57 29.79 -20.20
CA ASP A 455 9.63 29.92 -19.08
C ASP A 455 8.19 29.64 -19.56
N GLY A 456 7.48 28.80 -18.81
CA GLY A 456 6.06 28.53 -19.01
C GLY A 456 5.18 29.31 -18.02
N PRO A 457 3.87 28.97 -17.96
CA PRO A 457 2.94 29.65 -17.08
C PRO A 457 3.09 29.23 -15.62
N GLY A 458 2.66 30.13 -14.73
CA GLY A 458 2.23 29.77 -13.38
C GLY A 458 0.74 29.45 -13.37
N VAL A 459 0.34 28.35 -12.75
CA VAL A 459 -1.03 27.84 -12.75
C VAL A 459 -1.47 27.53 -11.32
N ILE A 460 -2.70 27.89 -10.98
CA ILE A 460 -3.33 27.45 -9.74
C ILE A 460 -4.16 26.22 -10.08
N VAL A 461 -3.87 25.08 -9.46
CA VAL A 461 -4.71 23.88 -9.55
C VAL A 461 -5.61 23.85 -8.32
N PRO A 462 -6.92 24.11 -8.44
CA PRO A 462 -7.83 24.15 -7.31
C PRO A 462 -7.87 22.83 -6.54
N ALA A 463 -8.38 22.86 -5.30
CA ALA A 463 -8.56 21.66 -4.50
C ALA A 463 -9.49 20.65 -5.20
N LEU A 464 -9.15 19.36 -5.12
CA LEU A 464 -9.99 18.25 -5.60
C LEU A 464 -10.45 18.45 -7.06
N SER A 465 -9.55 18.89 -7.92
CA SER A 465 -9.84 19.30 -9.30
C SER A 465 -8.67 19.02 -10.23
N ARG A 466 -8.88 19.29 -11.51
CA ARG A 466 -7.82 19.25 -12.53
C ARG A 466 -7.64 20.59 -13.25
N THR A 467 -6.50 20.78 -13.87
CA THR A 467 -6.22 21.89 -14.78
C THR A 467 -5.30 21.42 -15.91
N THR A 468 -5.47 21.97 -17.10
CA THR A 468 -4.71 21.59 -18.29
C THR A 468 -4.07 22.82 -18.92
N VAL A 469 -2.86 22.65 -19.45
CA VAL A 469 -2.09 23.72 -20.11
C VAL A 469 -1.79 23.35 -21.54
N HIS A 470 -2.10 24.24 -22.48
CA HIS A 470 -1.75 24.07 -23.90
C HIS A 470 -0.29 24.49 -24.12
N VAL A 471 0.58 23.55 -24.49
CA VAL A 471 2.03 23.81 -24.59
C VAL A 471 2.37 24.69 -25.79
N ASN A 472 1.66 24.50 -26.91
CA ASN A 472 1.88 25.22 -28.16
C ASN A 472 1.74 26.75 -28.04
N GLU A 473 0.99 27.26 -27.06
CA GLU A 473 0.84 28.70 -26.81
C GLU A 473 2.12 29.35 -26.28
N TYR A 474 3.00 28.57 -25.63
CA TYR A 474 4.20 29.08 -24.96
C TYR A 474 5.47 28.80 -25.75
N VAL A 475 5.55 27.62 -26.39
CA VAL A 475 6.71 27.21 -27.18
C VAL A 475 6.22 26.77 -28.55
N PRO A 476 6.15 27.66 -29.55
CA PRO A 476 5.72 27.28 -30.89
C PRO A 476 6.89 26.72 -31.73
N ASN A 477 6.63 25.64 -32.49
CA ASN A 477 7.55 25.06 -33.48
C ASN A 477 8.87 24.54 -32.88
N ALA A 478 8.80 23.75 -31.82
CA ALA A 478 9.99 23.13 -31.23
C ALA A 478 9.71 21.71 -30.72
N ASP A 479 10.77 20.92 -30.61
CA ASP A 479 10.78 19.79 -29.69
C ASP A 479 10.83 20.35 -28.27
N VAL A 480 10.04 19.77 -27.37
CA VAL A 480 9.88 20.30 -26.01
C VAL A 480 9.86 19.17 -25.00
N SER A 481 10.56 19.38 -23.89
CA SER A 481 10.40 18.61 -22.65
C SER A 481 9.77 19.55 -21.61
N THR A 482 9.06 19.01 -20.63
CA THR A 482 8.33 19.81 -19.64
C THR A 482 8.82 19.51 -18.23
N ALA A 483 9.03 20.56 -17.42
CA ALA A 483 9.27 20.49 -15.99
C ALA A 483 8.14 21.19 -15.23
N VAL A 484 7.52 20.49 -14.28
CA VAL A 484 6.40 20.98 -13.48
C VAL A 484 6.81 21.05 -12.01
N THR A 485 6.77 22.25 -11.43
CA THR A 485 7.20 22.52 -10.05
C THR A 485 6.04 23.05 -9.22
N VAL A 486 5.71 22.36 -8.13
CA VAL A 486 4.78 22.86 -7.11
C VAL A 486 5.52 23.90 -6.28
N THR A 487 5.10 25.16 -6.41
CA THR A 487 5.73 26.30 -5.72
C THR A 487 5.15 26.55 -4.34
N SER A 488 3.89 26.16 -4.11
CA SER A 488 3.26 26.14 -2.78
C SER A 488 2.01 25.26 -2.79
N GLY A 489 1.67 24.67 -1.65
CA GLY A 489 0.55 23.73 -1.52
C GLY A 489 1.04 22.28 -1.43
N ALA A 490 0.12 21.33 -1.54
CA ALA A 490 0.44 19.91 -1.55
C ALA A 490 0.85 19.44 -2.96
N SER A 491 1.51 18.28 -3.06
CA SER A 491 1.92 17.75 -4.36
C SER A 491 0.70 17.47 -5.24
N ILE A 492 0.81 17.81 -6.51
CA ILE A 492 -0.12 17.43 -7.58
C ILE A 492 0.45 16.21 -8.33
N CYS A 493 -0.28 15.66 -9.28
CA CYS A 493 0.21 14.68 -10.26
C CYS A 493 0.17 15.28 -11.67
N ALA A 494 1.11 14.89 -12.55
CA ALA A 494 1.20 15.44 -13.90
C ALA A 494 1.34 14.39 -15.01
N GLU A 495 0.64 14.61 -16.13
CA GLU A 495 0.74 13.82 -17.37
C GLU A 495 0.96 14.74 -18.57
N ARG A 496 1.28 14.14 -19.72
CA ARG A 496 1.22 14.81 -21.03
C ARG A 496 0.27 14.04 -21.94
N ALA A 497 -0.49 14.78 -22.76
CA ALA A 497 -1.13 14.23 -23.93
C ALA A 497 -0.69 15.00 -25.17
N MET A 498 -0.48 14.27 -26.26
CA MET A 498 -0.15 14.85 -27.55
C MET A 498 -0.99 14.23 -28.64
N TYR A 499 -1.58 15.09 -29.46
CA TYR A 499 -2.39 14.74 -30.63
C TYR A 499 -1.69 15.29 -31.85
N PHE A 500 -1.69 14.57 -32.97
CA PHE A 500 -1.06 15.09 -34.16
C PHE A 500 -1.64 14.58 -35.47
N SER A 501 -1.56 15.45 -36.46
CA SER A 501 -1.79 15.18 -37.88
C SER A 501 -0.83 16.06 -38.66
N THR A 502 0.24 15.43 -39.13
CA THR A 502 1.44 16.10 -39.63
C THR A 502 1.45 16.19 -41.16
N PRO A 503 2.13 17.18 -41.76
CA PRO A 503 2.20 17.32 -43.22
C PRO A 503 2.85 16.14 -43.96
N ASP A 504 3.72 15.37 -43.30
CA ASP A 504 4.36 14.15 -43.82
C ASP A 504 3.48 12.90 -43.68
N GLY A 505 2.24 13.06 -43.20
CA GLY A 505 1.21 12.02 -43.18
C GLY A 505 1.19 11.16 -41.92
N LYS A 506 1.99 11.49 -40.89
CA LYS A 506 1.87 10.86 -39.57
C LYS A 506 0.65 11.43 -38.84
N TRP A 507 -0.13 10.56 -38.22
CA TRP A 507 -1.26 10.95 -37.41
C TRP A 507 -1.41 10.02 -36.22
N GLY A 508 -2.00 10.51 -35.14
CA GLY A 508 -2.26 9.71 -33.96
C GLY A 508 -2.33 10.55 -32.69
N SER A 509 -2.24 9.83 -31.59
CA SER A 509 -2.17 10.38 -30.24
C SER A 509 -1.32 9.48 -29.38
N HIS A 510 -0.71 10.07 -28.37
CA HIS A 510 -0.09 9.34 -27.27
C HIS A 510 -0.07 10.21 -26.03
N ASP A 511 0.14 9.58 -24.89
CA ASP A 511 0.31 10.20 -23.59
C ASP A 511 1.51 9.58 -22.88
N SER A 512 1.87 10.14 -21.73
CA SER A 512 2.77 9.50 -20.79
C SER A 512 2.67 10.17 -19.43
N ILE A 513 2.83 9.35 -18.40
CA ILE A 513 3.00 9.83 -17.03
C ILE A 513 4.33 10.51 -16.84
N ALA A 514 4.31 11.66 -16.16
CA ALA A 514 5.53 12.38 -15.87
C ALA A 514 6.37 11.63 -14.81
N ALA A 515 7.68 11.68 -14.98
CA ALA A 515 8.62 11.16 -14.00
C ALA A 515 8.58 11.99 -12.71
N GLU A 516 8.49 11.34 -11.55
CA GLU A 516 8.62 11.97 -10.22
C GLU A 516 10.02 12.59 -9.97
N GLY A 517 10.97 12.36 -10.88
CA GLY A 517 12.29 12.96 -10.84
C GLY A 517 13.27 12.30 -11.81
N VAL A 518 14.55 12.65 -11.67
CA VAL A 518 15.63 12.11 -12.50
C VAL A 518 16.15 10.77 -11.98
N ALA A 519 16.72 9.98 -12.87
CA ALA A 519 17.53 8.80 -12.53
C ALA A 519 18.79 8.71 -13.39
N ASP A 520 19.81 8.04 -12.86
CA ASP A 520 21.05 7.75 -13.57
C ASP A 520 20.82 6.81 -14.77
N THR A 521 19.87 5.87 -14.69
CA THR A 521 19.59 4.88 -15.75
C THR A 521 18.10 4.72 -15.98
N TRP A 522 17.71 4.61 -17.24
CA TRP A 522 16.35 4.38 -17.72
C TRP A 522 16.33 3.21 -18.70
N TYR A 523 15.28 2.39 -18.61
CA TYR A 523 15.07 1.20 -19.41
C TYR A 523 13.74 1.29 -20.16
N LEU A 524 13.78 1.05 -21.46
CA LEU A 524 12.64 1.07 -22.38
C LEU A 524 12.58 -0.33 -23.00
N ALA A 525 11.65 -1.18 -22.56
CA ALA A 525 11.58 -2.60 -22.96
C ALA A 525 10.86 -2.82 -24.30
N GLU A 526 9.94 -1.94 -24.67
CA GLU A 526 9.31 -1.93 -25.99
C GLU A 526 10.24 -1.24 -27.02
N GLY A 527 10.11 -1.63 -28.28
CA GLY A 527 10.67 -0.93 -29.43
C GLY A 527 10.70 -1.82 -30.66
N ALA A 528 10.60 -1.21 -31.84
CA ALA A 528 10.71 -1.88 -33.12
C ALA A 528 11.18 -0.89 -34.21
N THR A 529 12.03 -1.38 -35.10
CA THR A 529 12.54 -0.62 -36.26
C THR A 529 12.31 -1.35 -37.59
N TRP A 530 11.37 -2.30 -37.60
CA TRP A 530 10.91 -2.96 -38.82
C TRP A 530 10.28 -1.94 -39.80
N PRO A 531 10.15 -2.28 -41.09
CA PRO A 531 9.53 -1.38 -42.05
C PRO A 531 8.17 -0.85 -41.57
N GLY A 532 8.05 0.48 -41.48
CA GLY A 532 6.85 1.16 -41.00
C GLY A 532 6.85 1.53 -39.52
N PHE A 533 7.85 1.10 -38.74
CA PHE A 533 8.08 1.61 -37.40
C PHE A 533 9.17 2.69 -37.43
N ASP A 534 8.92 3.80 -36.77
CA ASP A 534 9.80 4.96 -36.69
C ASP A 534 9.95 5.35 -35.22
N GLU A 535 11.03 4.88 -34.59
CA GLU A 535 11.24 4.91 -33.14
C GLU A 535 12.26 5.97 -32.73
N TRP A 536 11.92 6.68 -31.65
CA TRP A 536 12.68 7.79 -31.09
C TRP A 536 12.84 7.64 -29.58
N ILE A 537 14.05 7.87 -29.07
CA ILE A 537 14.32 8.02 -27.64
C ILE A 537 14.52 9.50 -27.35
N LEU A 538 13.82 10.01 -26.33
CA LEU A 538 13.87 11.41 -25.95
C LEU A 538 14.50 11.55 -24.58
N VAL A 539 15.56 12.37 -24.50
CA VAL A 539 16.36 12.55 -23.30
C VAL A 539 16.34 14.00 -22.85
N MET A 540 15.99 14.21 -21.58
CA MET A 540 15.91 15.53 -20.94
C MET A 540 17.08 15.72 -19.96
N ASN A 541 17.72 16.89 -20.03
CA ASN A 541 18.67 17.37 -19.02
C ASN A 541 18.05 18.53 -18.21
N PRO A 542 17.50 18.27 -17.01
CA PRO A 542 16.89 19.29 -16.17
C PRO A 542 17.88 20.09 -15.29
N PHE A 543 19.19 19.88 -15.47
CA PHE A 543 20.23 20.52 -14.67
C PHE A 543 20.74 21.81 -15.31
N ASP A 544 21.39 22.66 -14.49
CA ASP A 544 22.00 23.93 -14.89
C ASP A 544 23.40 23.77 -15.52
N ARG A 545 23.77 22.54 -15.88
CA ARG A 545 25.05 22.20 -16.51
C ARG A 545 24.89 21.13 -17.57
N THR A 546 25.91 20.97 -18.41
CA THR A 546 25.98 19.89 -19.39
C THR A 546 26.06 18.51 -18.73
N VAL A 547 25.24 17.57 -19.20
CA VAL A 547 25.29 16.15 -18.84
C VAL A 547 25.59 15.30 -20.07
N ASN A 548 26.36 14.23 -19.88
CA ASN A 548 26.68 13.27 -20.92
C ASN A 548 25.84 12.01 -20.69
N VAL A 549 25.38 11.40 -21.78
CA VAL A 549 24.45 10.26 -21.75
C VAL A 549 24.89 9.23 -22.77
N SER A 550 24.85 7.96 -22.40
CA SER A 550 25.08 6.84 -23.31
C SER A 550 23.79 6.10 -23.57
N VAL A 551 23.65 5.54 -24.77
CA VAL A 551 22.54 4.68 -25.15
C VAL A 551 23.08 3.32 -25.59
N THR A 552 22.42 2.24 -25.18
CA THR A 552 22.65 0.89 -25.71
C THR A 552 21.32 0.25 -26.03
N PHE A 553 21.27 -0.41 -27.17
CA PHE A 553 20.09 -1.11 -27.65
C PHE A 553 20.22 -2.61 -27.36
N GLN A 554 19.13 -3.24 -26.99
CA GLN A 554 19.06 -4.68 -26.76
C GLN A 554 18.12 -5.28 -27.80
N THR A 555 18.62 -6.21 -28.60
CA THR A 555 17.84 -6.91 -29.62
C THR A 555 17.73 -8.39 -29.26
N PRO A 556 16.85 -9.17 -29.91
CA PRO A 556 16.89 -10.63 -29.82
C PRO A 556 18.26 -11.22 -30.21
N GLY A 557 19.02 -10.51 -31.07
CA GLY A 557 20.35 -10.89 -31.52
C GLY A 557 21.49 -10.57 -30.54
N GLY A 558 21.26 -9.70 -29.55
CA GLY A 558 22.29 -9.18 -28.64
C GLY A 558 22.26 -7.65 -28.53
N GLU A 559 23.22 -7.11 -27.78
CA GLU A 559 23.34 -5.66 -27.61
C GLU A 559 23.99 -4.98 -28.83
N ILE A 560 23.52 -3.78 -29.13
CA ILE A 560 24.07 -2.87 -30.13
C ILE A 560 24.42 -1.57 -29.42
N VAL A 561 25.65 -1.10 -29.59
CA VAL A 561 26.10 0.17 -29.02
C VAL A 561 25.39 1.32 -29.74
N GLY A 562 24.71 2.18 -28.98
CA GLY A 562 24.04 3.38 -29.48
C GLY A 562 24.93 4.62 -29.41
N PRO A 563 24.35 5.82 -29.59
CA PRO A 563 25.10 7.07 -29.52
C PRO A 563 25.49 7.48 -28.09
N GLU A 564 26.50 8.35 -28.03
CA GLU A 564 26.80 9.20 -26.88
C GLU A 564 26.25 10.60 -27.13
N LEU A 565 25.52 11.15 -26.16
CA LEU A 565 24.91 12.47 -26.22
C LEU A 565 25.59 13.40 -25.23
N SER A 566 25.66 14.69 -25.58
CA SER A 566 26.12 15.77 -24.70
C SER A 566 25.03 16.84 -24.68
N LEU A 567 24.19 16.82 -23.65
CA LEU A 567 23.05 17.71 -23.49
C LEU A 567 23.47 18.94 -22.70
N ALA A 568 23.33 20.14 -23.27
CA ALA A 568 23.59 21.38 -22.56
C ALA A 568 22.61 21.58 -21.39
N ALA A 569 22.93 22.53 -20.50
CA ALA A 569 22.08 22.88 -19.36
C ALA A 569 20.64 23.22 -19.78
N GLY A 570 19.65 22.60 -19.14
CA GLY A 570 18.23 22.89 -19.40
C GLY A 570 17.80 22.60 -20.85
N THR A 571 18.35 21.56 -21.47
CA THR A 571 18.01 21.18 -22.86
C THR A 571 17.53 19.74 -22.97
N ARG A 572 17.11 19.36 -24.17
CA ARG A 572 16.73 18.00 -24.55
C ARG A 572 17.40 17.58 -25.86
N GLN A 573 17.49 16.28 -26.10
CA GLN A 573 17.94 15.69 -27.38
C GLN A 573 17.17 14.40 -27.68
N SER A 574 16.92 14.12 -28.97
CA SER A 574 16.31 12.88 -29.45
C SER A 574 17.33 11.98 -30.15
N VAL A 575 17.13 10.68 -30.08
CA VAL A 575 17.86 9.66 -30.85
C VAL A 575 16.88 8.92 -31.75
N HIS A 576 17.14 8.95 -33.06
CA HIS A 576 16.41 8.16 -34.04
C HIS A 576 16.94 6.71 -34.03
N VAL A 577 16.18 5.78 -33.48
CA VAL A 577 16.65 4.42 -33.16
C VAL A 577 16.92 3.60 -34.43
N ASN A 578 16.13 3.84 -35.48
CA ASN A 578 16.23 3.15 -36.77
C ASN A 578 17.61 3.28 -37.44
N GLU A 579 18.38 4.33 -37.13
CA GLU A 579 19.74 4.52 -37.65
C GLU A 579 20.77 3.57 -37.02
N TYR A 580 20.50 3.06 -35.82
CA TYR A 580 21.45 2.25 -35.04
C TYR A 580 21.09 0.78 -35.03
N ALA A 581 19.81 0.45 -34.94
CA ALA A 581 19.32 -0.92 -34.86
C ALA A 581 18.25 -1.21 -35.94
N PRO A 582 18.57 -1.16 -37.24
CA PRO A 582 17.57 -1.26 -38.30
C PRO A 582 16.96 -2.68 -38.42
N ASN A 583 15.65 -2.76 -38.71
CA ASN A 583 14.92 -4.02 -38.94
C ASN A 583 15.02 -5.00 -37.78
N SER A 584 14.74 -4.55 -36.56
CA SER A 584 14.80 -5.37 -35.36
C SER A 584 13.71 -4.98 -34.38
N ASP A 585 13.26 -5.95 -33.57
CA ASP A 585 12.72 -5.59 -32.26
C ASP A 585 13.87 -5.03 -31.43
N VAL A 586 13.61 -3.97 -30.68
CA VAL A 586 14.66 -3.27 -29.95
C VAL A 586 14.13 -2.80 -28.60
N SER A 587 14.98 -2.84 -27.59
CA SER A 587 14.78 -2.21 -26.30
C SER A 587 15.96 -1.26 -26.09
N ALA A 588 15.86 -0.30 -25.19
CA ALA A 588 16.94 0.63 -24.92
C ALA A 588 17.26 0.76 -23.43
N LYS A 589 18.55 0.88 -23.16
CA LYS A 589 19.10 1.35 -21.90
C LYS A 589 19.74 2.72 -22.15
N VAL A 590 19.29 3.72 -21.41
CA VAL A 590 19.78 5.10 -21.50
C VAL A 590 20.34 5.47 -20.14
N TRP A 591 21.60 5.92 -20.05
CA TRP A 591 22.16 6.29 -18.75
C TRP A 591 23.05 7.52 -18.79
N CYS A 592 22.97 8.32 -17.73
CA CYS A 592 23.85 9.45 -17.51
C CYS A 592 25.25 8.96 -17.14
N THR A 593 26.26 9.44 -17.86
CA THR A 593 27.69 9.17 -17.57
C THR A 593 28.35 10.29 -16.78
N THR A 594 27.67 11.42 -16.60
CA THR A 594 28.14 12.50 -15.72
C THR A 594 27.89 12.14 -14.26
N SER A 595 28.96 11.78 -13.54
CA SER A 595 28.90 11.39 -12.13
C SER A 595 28.12 12.38 -11.25
N GLY A 596 27.12 11.86 -10.53
CA GLY A 596 26.28 12.63 -9.59
C GLY A 596 25.06 13.28 -10.22
N TYR A 597 24.84 13.15 -11.52
CA TYR A 597 23.72 13.73 -12.27
C TYR A 597 22.87 12.63 -12.89
N GLY A 598 21.57 12.88 -13.04
CA GLY A 598 20.65 12.00 -13.73
C GLY A 598 20.09 12.62 -15.01
N ILE A 599 19.09 11.94 -15.58
CA ILE A 599 18.29 12.38 -16.73
C ILE A 599 16.85 11.92 -16.56
N VAL A 600 15.99 12.26 -17.52
CA VAL A 600 14.71 11.59 -17.78
C VAL A 600 14.72 11.10 -19.22
N ALA A 601 14.20 9.90 -19.46
CA ALA A 601 14.11 9.31 -20.79
C ALA A 601 12.73 8.71 -21.08
N GLU A 602 12.23 8.98 -22.28
CA GLU A 602 10.99 8.41 -22.83
C GLU A 602 11.27 7.82 -24.23
N ARG A 603 10.36 6.98 -24.72
CA ARG A 603 10.36 6.51 -26.11
C ARG A 603 9.04 6.86 -26.77
N SER A 604 9.10 7.43 -27.97
CA SER A 604 7.97 7.47 -28.91
C SER A 604 8.20 6.57 -30.10
N MET A 605 7.14 5.95 -30.61
CA MET A 605 7.18 5.16 -31.83
C MET A 605 5.99 5.49 -32.72
N TYR A 606 6.27 5.96 -33.94
CA TYR A 606 5.28 6.21 -34.97
C TYR A 606 5.15 4.99 -35.87
N ILE A 607 3.91 4.56 -36.14
CA ILE A 607 3.61 3.27 -36.73
C ILE A 607 2.77 3.47 -37.99
N HIS A 608 3.27 2.96 -39.11
CA HIS A 608 2.57 2.82 -40.37
C HIS A 608 3.16 1.63 -41.15
N THR A 609 2.71 0.44 -40.79
CA THR A 609 3.29 -0.82 -41.26
C THR A 609 2.63 -1.36 -42.53
N PRO A 610 3.35 -2.15 -43.34
CA PRO A 610 2.77 -2.79 -44.53
C PRO A 610 1.58 -3.72 -44.26
N ASP A 611 1.49 -4.31 -43.07
CA ASP A 611 0.37 -5.15 -42.63
C ASP A 611 -0.81 -4.34 -42.07
N GLY A 612 -0.75 -3.01 -42.11
CA GLY A 612 -1.87 -2.12 -41.85
C GLY A 612 -2.00 -1.63 -40.41
N LYS A 613 -1.00 -1.87 -39.55
CA LYS A 613 -0.93 -1.22 -38.24
C LYS A 613 -0.61 0.25 -38.43
N VAL A 614 -1.40 1.12 -37.79
CA VAL A 614 -1.22 2.57 -37.84
C VAL A 614 -1.45 3.15 -36.45
N GLY A 615 -0.63 4.12 -36.06
CA GLY A 615 -0.79 4.86 -34.82
C GLY A 615 0.53 5.41 -34.30
N CYS A 616 0.55 5.70 -33.01
CA CYS A 616 1.75 6.08 -32.29
C CYS A 616 1.55 5.77 -30.82
N HIS A 617 2.62 5.58 -30.08
CA HIS A 617 2.56 5.51 -28.64
C HIS A 617 3.84 6.06 -28.02
N ASN A 618 3.77 6.38 -26.74
CA ASN A 618 4.89 6.86 -25.96
C ASN A 618 4.86 6.23 -24.57
N SER A 619 6.04 6.09 -23.98
CA SER A 619 6.13 5.74 -22.57
C SER A 619 7.40 6.27 -21.94
N MET A 620 7.25 6.65 -20.69
CA MET A 620 8.35 6.80 -19.75
C MET A 620 9.07 5.47 -19.52
N GLY A 621 10.39 5.52 -19.45
CA GLY A 621 11.21 4.34 -19.12
C GLY A 621 11.12 3.95 -17.64
N ALA A 622 11.42 2.69 -17.33
CA ALA A 622 11.62 2.25 -15.96
C ALA A 622 13.00 2.64 -15.44
N THR A 623 13.12 2.95 -14.15
CA THR A 623 14.41 3.32 -13.52
C THR A 623 15.12 2.14 -12.87
N GLU A 624 14.44 1.01 -12.71
CA GLU A 624 15.00 -0.24 -12.18
C GLU A 624 14.44 -1.47 -12.89
N ALA A 625 15.21 -2.57 -12.87
CA ALA A 625 14.73 -3.89 -13.23
C ALA A 625 14.15 -4.59 -11.99
N SER A 626 13.13 -5.41 -12.16
CA SER A 626 12.43 -6.10 -11.07
C SER A 626 12.17 -7.57 -11.39
N GLY A 627 11.98 -8.37 -10.35
CA GLY A 627 11.53 -9.74 -10.44
C GLY A 627 10.00 -9.88 -10.57
N ALA A 628 9.25 -8.80 -10.38
CA ALA A 628 7.79 -8.79 -10.53
C ALA A 628 7.32 -7.54 -11.27
N TRP A 629 6.38 -7.70 -12.20
CA TRP A 629 5.77 -6.63 -12.99
C TRP A 629 4.29 -6.89 -13.19
N GLY A 630 3.48 -5.83 -13.12
CA GLY A 630 2.05 -5.86 -13.38
C GLY A 630 1.64 -4.87 -14.46
N LEU A 631 0.90 -5.33 -15.46
CA LEU A 631 0.41 -4.55 -16.60
C LEU A 631 -1.12 -4.65 -16.63
N THR A 632 -1.81 -3.54 -16.39
CA THR A 632 -3.24 -3.55 -15.99
C THR A 632 -4.21 -3.52 -17.16
N GLU A 633 -3.95 -2.71 -18.18
CA GLU A 633 -4.71 -2.79 -19.44
C GLU A 633 -4.31 -4.02 -20.27
N GLY A 634 -5.16 -4.39 -21.22
CA GLY A 634 -4.96 -5.49 -22.12
C GLY A 634 -6.28 -6.05 -22.64
N ALA A 635 -6.27 -6.43 -23.91
CA ALA A 635 -7.40 -7.01 -24.61
C ALA A 635 -6.92 -7.83 -25.80
N THR A 636 -7.53 -9.00 -25.99
CA THR A 636 -7.24 -9.92 -27.10
C THR A 636 -8.45 -10.20 -27.98
N TRP A 637 -9.50 -9.38 -27.85
CA TRP A 637 -10.68 -9.39 -28.70
C TRP A 637 -10.34 -9.19 -30.19
N PRO A 638 -11.25 -9.55 -31.12
CA PRO A 638 -11.03 -9.32 -32.54
C PRO A 638 -10.64 -7.87 -32.84
N GLY A 639 -9.50 -7.70 -33.49
CA GLY A 639 -8.93 -6.40 -33.83
C GLY A 639 -8.05 -5.78 -32.74
N TYR A 640 -7.82 -6.43 -31.61
CA TYR A 640 -6.82 -6.04 -30.61
C TYR A 640 -5.65 -7.00 -30.67
N GLU A 641 -4.45 -6.47 -30.85
CA GLU A 641 -3.20 -7.24 -30.87
C GLU A 641 -2.32 -6.77 -29.72
N GLU A 642 -2.22 -7.58 -28.68
CA GLU A 642 -1.48 -7.28 -27.46
C GLU A 642 -0.14 -8.01 -27.41
N TRP A 643 0.90 -7.24 -27.07
CA TRP A 643 2.26 -7.70 -26.89
C TRP A 643 2.79 -7.26 -25.55
N VAL A 644 3.48 -8.17 -24.88
CA VAL A 644 4.27 -7.88 -23.69
C VAL A 644 5.74 -8.02 -24.04
N LEU A 645 6.49 -6.95 -23.82
CA LEU A 645 7.88 -6.81 -24.21
C LEU A 645 8.74 -6.88 -22.96
N VAL A 646 9.68 -7.82 -22.93
CA VAL A 646 10.53 -8.08 -21.77
C VAL A 646 11.99 -7.91 -22.15
N ALA A 647 12.67 -6.96 -21.51
CA ALA A 647 14.10 -6.71 -21.65
C ALA A 647 14.86 -7.22 -20.41
N ASN A 648 16.03 -7.81 -20.63
CA ASN A 648 16.95 -8.21 -19.58
C ASN A 648 18.20 -7.33 -19.63
N PRO A 649 18.26 -6.25 -18.84
CA PRO A 649 19.41 -5.36 -18.77
C PRO A 649 20.57 -5.91 -17.91
N THR A 650 20.44 -7.12 -17.39
CA THR A 650 21.42 -7.71 -16.47
C THR A 650 22.48 -8.55 -17.19
N SER A 651 23.47 -9.00 -16.42
CA SER A 651 24.55 -9.87 -16.91
C SER A 651 24.25 -11.36 -16.81
N LYS A 652 23.05 -11.74 -16.35
CA LYS A 652 22.62 -13.14 -16.21
C LYS A 652 21.32 -13.35 -16.96
N ASP A 653 21.13 -14.56 -17.48
CA ASP A 653 19.85 -14.95 -18.06
C ASP A 653 18.77 -14.94 -16.98
N ALA A 654 17.56 -14.51 -17.36
CA ALA A 654 16.38 -14.51 -16.51
C ALA A 654 15.32 -15.43 -17.10
N VAL A 655 14.54 -16.09 -16.24
CA VAL A 655 13.33 -16.82 -16.66
C VAL A 655 12.13 -16.11 -16.06
N ALA A 656 11.22 -15.64 -16.93
CA ALA A 656 10.01 -14.92 -16.58
C ALA A 656 8.78 -15.79 -16.84
N ASP A 657 7.96 -16.01 -15.83
CA ASP A 657 6.69 -16.72 -15.88
C ASP A 657 5.54 -15.69 -15.96
N PHE A 658 4.59 -15.93 -16.87
CA PHE A 658 3.47 -15.02 -17.15
C PHE A 658 2.17 -15.55 -16.57
N PHE A 659 1.31 -14.65 -16.10
CA PHE A 659 -0.03 -14.93 -15.61
C PHE A 659 -1.00 -13.89 -16.17
N PHE A 660 -2.13 -14.34 -16.69
CA PHE A 660 -3.14 -13.51 -17.32
C PHE A 660 -4.37 -13.42 -16.43
N LEU A 661 -4.63 -12.23 -15.88
CA LEU A 661 -5.77 -11.96 -15.00
C LEU A 661 -6.93 -11.49 -15.87
N THR A 662 -8.07 -12.14 -15.72
CA THR A 662 -9.32 -11.81 -16.42
C THR A 662 -10.40 -11.43 -15.39
N PRO A 663 -11.56 -10.91 -15.81
CA PRO A 663 -12.69 -10.73 -14.91
C PRO A 663 -13.14 -12.02 -14.22
N ASP A 664 -12.89 -13.18 -14.84
CA ASP A 664 -13.33 -14.49 -14.37
C ASP A 664 -12.26 -15.25 -13.55
N GLY A 665 -11.06 -14.69 -13.39
CA GLY A 665 -9.93 -15.32 -12.69
C GLY A 665 -8.62 -15.29 -13.47
N VAL A 666 -7.64 -16.03 -12.96
CA VAL A 666 -6.28 -16.10 -13.54
C VAL A 666 -6.11 -17.31 -14.46
N SER A 667 -5.38 -17.11 -15.55
CA SER A 667 -4.90 -18.14 -16.47
C SER A 667 -3.37 -18.13 -16.53
N GLU A 668 -2.73 -19.29 -16.59
CA GLU A 668 -1.28 -19.39 -16.74
C GLU A 668 -0.85 -19.05 -18.17
N GLY A 669 0.16 -18.19 -18.31
CA GLY A 669 0.81 -17.85 -19.56
C GLY A 669 2.11 -18.63 -19.79
N PRO A 670 2.93 -18.22 -20.77
CA PRO A 670 4.20 -18.88 -21.04
C PRO A 670 5.26 -18.61 -19.96
N ALA A 671 6.23 -19.52 -19.89
CA ALA A 671 7.51 -19.28 -19.25
C ALA A 671 8.57 -19.01 -20.32
N VAL A 672 9.26 -17.89 -20.23
CA VAL A 672 10.20 -17.43 -21.26
C VAL A 672 11.57 -17.15 -20.68
N THR A 673 12.61 -17.60 -21.38
CA THR A 673 14.00 -17.26 -21.03
C THR A 673 14.39 -15.99 -21.77
N VAL A 674 14.84 -14.99 -21.03
CA VAL A 674 15.36 -13.72 -21.55
C VAL A 674 16.87 -13.72 -21.31
N PRO A 675 17.70 -13.97 -22.33
CA PRO A 675 19.14 -13.98 -22.14
C PRO A 675 19.68 -12.62 -21.70
N ALA A 676 20.83 -12.63 -21.00
CA ALA A 676 21.52 -11.41 -20.58
C ALA A 676 21.77 -10.46 -21.76
N GLY A 677 21.46 -9.16 -21.58
CA GLY A 677 21.67 -8.15 -22.62
C GLY A 677 20.69 -8.23 -23.80
N ARG A 678 19.57 -8.95 -23.67
CA ARG A 678 18.62 -9.19 -24.77
C ARG A 678 17.19 -8.87 -24.38
N ARG A 679 16.33 -8.92 -25.38
CA ARG A 679 14.89 -8.77 -25.23
C ARG A 679 14.10 -9.88 -25.90
N ILE A 680 12.83 -10.03 -25.52
CA ILE A 680 11.84 -10.89 -26.18
C ILE A 680 10.45 -10.23 -26.17
N SER A 681 9.64 -10.54 -27.18
CA SER A 681 8.21 -10.18 -27.23
C SER A 681 7.34 -11.43 -27.04
N VAL A 682 6.29 -11.32 -26.25
CA VAL A 682 5.25 -12.34 -26.10
C VAL A 682 3.93 -11.77 -26.62
N ARG A 683 3.34 -12.43 -27.61
CA ARG A 683 2.02 -12.08 -28.13
C ARG A 683 0.95 -12.71 -27.25
N VAL A 684 0.16 -11.90 -26.54
CA VAL A 684 -0.81 -12.42 -25.56
C VAL A 684 -1.96 -13.16 -26.24
N ASN A 685 -2.38 -12.69 -27.42
CA ASN A 685 -3.44 -13.33 -28.24
C ASN A 685 -3.19 -14.81 -28.53
N ASP A 686 -1.94 -15.26 -28.58
CA ASP A 686 -1.60 -16.64 -28.91
C ASP A 686 -1.87 -17.60 -27.73
N TYR A 687 -2.06 -17.06 -26.52
CA TYR A 687 -2.28 -17.81 -25.28
C TYR A 687 -3.68 -17.62 -24.70
N LEU A 688 -4.24 -16.41 -24.82
CA LEU A 688 -5.55 -16.07 -24.28
C LEU A 688 -6.33 -15.23 -25.30
N PRO A 689 -7.01 -15.85 -26.28
CA PRO A 689 -7.83 -15.12 -27.25
C PRO A 689 -9.16 -14.65 -26.66
N ASP A 690 -9.75 -13.61 -27.26
CA ASP A 690 -11.12 -13.14 -26.99
C ASP A 690 -11.39 -12.78 -25.51
N SER A 691 -10.47 -12.03 -24.90
CA SER A 691 -10.54 -11.70 -23.48
C SER A 691 -10.09 -10.28 -23.15
N ASP A 692 -10.65 -9.73 -22.08
CA ASP A 692 -10.07 -8.62 -21.33
C ASP A 692 -8.99 -9.20 -20.42
N VAL A 693 -7.76 -8.70 -20.51
CA VAL A 693 -6.61 -9.30 -19.84
C VAL A 693 -5.73 -8.26 -19.18
N SER A 694 -5.23 -8.57 -17.99
CA SER A 694 -4.08 -7.92 -17.36
C SER A 694 -2.96 -8.95 -17.27
N THR A 695 -1.71 -8.53 -17.33
CA THR A 695 -0.57 -9.45 -17.28
C THR A 695 0.27 -9.23 -16.03
N MET A 696 0.52 -10.31 -15.29
CA MET A 696 1.54 -10.37 -14.24
C MET A 696 2.75 -11.17 -14.75
N ILE A 697 3.95 -10.70 -14.42
CA ILE A 697 5.22 -11.35 -14.79
C ILE A 697 6.04 -11.55 -13.52
N PHE A 698 6.51 -12.78 -13.29
CA PHE A 698 7.40 -13.10 -12.17
C PHE A 698 8.67 -13.80 -12.65
N THR A 699 9.84 -13.38 -12.15
CA THR A 699 11.08 -14.11 -12.36
C THR A 699 11.19 -15.26 -11.36
N ARG A 700 11.85 -16.35 -11.76
CA ARG A 700 11.93 -17.58 -10.94
C ARG A 700 12.80 -17.48 -9.69
N SER A 701 13.59 -16.42 -9.57
CA SER A 701 14.56 -16.22 -8.49
C SER A 701 14.74 -14.74 -8.21
N GLU A 702 14.96 -14.39 -6.95
CA GLU A 702 15.18 -13.00 -6.52
C GLU A 702 16.45 -12.37 -7.11
N ASP A 703 17.40 -13.18 -7.59
CA ASP A 703 18.61 -12.69 -8.27
C ASP A 703 18.41 -12.45 -9.77
N MET A 704 17.21 -12.72 -10.30
CA MET A 704 16.81 -12.46 -11.68
C MET A 704 15.88 -11.25 -11.73
N SER A 705 16.19 -10.28 -12.59
CA SER A 705 15.36 -9.09 -12.80
C SER A 705 15.25 -8.77 -14.28
N VAL A 706 14.07 -8.33 -14.69
CA VAL A 706 13.75 -7.89 -16.06
C VAL A 706 13.07 -6.52 -16.02
N VAL A 707 12.82 -5.94 -17.19
CA VAL A 707 11.97 -4.77 -17.38
C VAL A 707 10.86 -5.14 -18.36
N ALA A 708 9.62 -4.71 -18.10
CA ALA A 708 8.47 -5.07 -18.91
C ALA A 708 7.62 -3.85 -19.31
N GLU A 709 7.16 -3.87 -20.56
CA GLU A 709 6.17 -2.94 -21.11
C GLU A 709 5.09 -3.72 -21.87
N ARG A 710 3.91 -3.13 -22.03
CA ARG A 710 2.85 -3.64 -22.92
C ARG A 710 2.72 -2.70 -24.11
N ALA A 711 2.54 -3.26 -25.30
CA ALA A 711 2.10 -2.55 -26.49
C ALA A 711 0.82 -3.19 -27.04
N MET A 712 -0.09 -2.35 -27.53
CA MET A 712 -1.33 -2.78 -28.17
C MET A 712 -1.49 -2.10 -29.52
N TYR A 713 -1.90 -2.87 -30.52
CA TYR A 713 -2.26 -2.38 -31.85
C TYR A 713 -3.74 -2.68 -32.10
N ILE A 714 -4.50 -1.62 -32.41
CA ILE A 714 -5.96 -1.67 -32.41
C ILE A 714 -6.50 -1.38 -33.81
N SER A 715 -7.33 -2.29 -34.29
CA SER A 715 -8.14 -2.21 -35.49
C SER A 715 -9.45 -2.98 -35.30
N SER A 716 -10.24 -2.51 -34.33
CA SER A 716 -11.43 -3.20 -33.86
C SER A 716 -12.64 -3.06 -34.80
N PRO A 717 -13.61 -4.00 -34.77
CA PRO A 717 -14.84 -3.91 -35.56
C PRO A 717 -15.75 -2.73 -35.23
N ASP A 718 -15.70 -2.21 -34.00
CA ASP A 718 -16.46 -1.03 -33.55
C ASP A 718 -15.81 0.31 -33.97
N GLY A 719 -14.71 0.25 -34.73
CA GLY A 719 -14.10 1.41 -35.37
C GLY A 719 -12.96 2.06 -34.60
N LYS A 720 -12.55 1.51 -33.45
CA LYS A 720 -11.35 1.98 -32.74
C LYS A 720 -10.09 1.64 -33.55
N ARG A 721 -9.17 2.59 -33.62
CA ARG A 721 -7.94 2.50 -34.42
C ARG A 721 -6.81 3.17 -33.64
N GLY A 722 -5.62 2.59 -33.67
CA GLY A 722 -4.42 3.20 -33.12
C GLY A 722 -3.44 2.19 -32.56
N ALA A 723 -2.48 2.71 -31.80
CA ALA A 723 -1.62 1.92 -30.95
C ALA A 723 -1.47 2.65 -29.62
N HIS A 724 -1.19 1.95 -28.54
CA HIS A 724 -0.78 2.54 -27.28
C HIS A 724 0.17 1.59 -26.56
N ASN A 725 0.88 2.10 -25.57
CA ASN A 725 1.78 1.31 -24.75
C ASN A 725 1.78 1.85 -23.32
N ALA A 726 2.19 1.04 -22.36
CA ALA A 726 2.42 1.50 -20.99
C ALA A 726 3.58 0.72 -20.35
N PRO A 727 4.32 1.34 -19.41
CA PRO A 727 5.25 0.62 -18.58
C PRO A 727 4.50 -0.23 -17.57
N GLY A 728 5.01 -1.44 -17.29
CA GLY A 728 4.48 -2.22 -16.18
C GLY A 728 4.79 -1.54 -14.84
N SER A 729 3.99 -1.83 -13.83
CA SER A 729 4.26 -1.41 -12.46
C SER A 729 4.98 -2.52 -11.67
N ILE A 730 6.00 -2.13 -10.90
CA ILE A 730 6.65 -2.99 -9.89
C ILE A 730 6.02 -2.82 -8.50
N TYR A 731 5.01 -1.96 -8.40
CA TYR A 731 4.32 -1.59 -7.17
C TYR A 731 2.81 -1.76 -7.33
N SER A 732 2.15 -2.20 -6.26
CA SER A 732 0.71 -2.07 -6.07
C SER A 732 0.44 -1.03 -4.99
N SER A 733 -0.68 -0.33 -5.06
CA SER A 733 -1.04 0.77 -4.15
C SER A 733 -2.54 0.76 -3.87
N MET A 734 -2.91 1.29 -2.70
CA MET A 734 -4.29 1.54 -2.30
C MET A 734 -4.83 2.88 -2.85
N ASP A 735 -3.98 3.69 -3.48
CA ASP A 735 -4.33 5.01 -4.01
C ASP A 735 -3.51 5.32 -5.27
N TRP A 736 -4.22 5.55 -6.38
CA TRP A 736 -3.69 5.81 -7.71
C TRP A 736 -4.29 7.07 -8.32
N LEU A 737 -3.47 7.84 -9.01
CA LEU A 737 -3.85 9.06 -9.74
C LEU A 737 -3.62 8.91 -11.24
N LEU A 738 -4.61 9.31 -12.04
CA LEU A 738 -4.62 9.26 -13.49
C LEU A 738 -4.97 10.68 -14.01
N PRO A 739 -3.98 11.56 -14.26
CA PRO A 739 -4.21 12.98 -14.56
C PRO A 739 -4.88 13.32 -15.91
N GLU A 740 -4.64 12.57 -16.98
CA GLU A 740 -5.35 12.71 -18.24
C GLU A 740 -6.75 12.11 -18.16
N GLY A 741 -7.63 12.60 -19.03
CA GLY A 741 -8.96 12.08 -19.24
C GLY A 741 -9.85 13.08 -19.95
N CYS A 742 -10.68 12.58 -20.86
CA CYS A 742 -11.71 13.35 -21.53
C CYS A 742 -12.84 12.41 -21.96
N THR A 743 -14.07 12.78 -21.64
CA THR A 743 -15.29 12.07 -22.08
C THR A 743 -16.15 12.93 -23.02
N SER A 744 -15.54 13.95 -23.64
CA SER A 744 -16.18 14.76 -24.68
C SER A 744 -16.54 13.91 -25.91
N PRO A 745 -17.48 14.35 -26.78
CA PRO A 745 -17.86 13.59 -27.97
C PRO A 745 -16.65 13.14 -28.80
N GLY A 746 -16.56 11.83 -29.05
CA GLY A 746 -15.48 11.19 -29.80
C GLY A 746 -14.27 10.76 -28.98
N PHE A 747 -14.33 10.90 -27.65
CA PHE A 747 -13.41 10.26 -26.71
C PHE A 747 -14.14 9.14 -25.97
N ASP A 748 -13.47 8.00 -25.83
CA ASP A 748 -13.97 6.79 -25.19
C ASP A 748 -12.93 6.35 -24.14
N GLU A 749 -13.13 6.77 -22.90
CA GLU A 749 -12.18 6.63 -21.79
C GLU A 749 -12.54 5.48 -20.87
N TRP A 750 -11.51 4.72 -20.50
CA TRP A 750 -11.58 3.54 -19.65
C TRP A 750 -10.55 3.62 -18.54
N VAL A 751 -10.96 3.24 -17.33
CA VAL A 751 -10.05 3.05 -16.20
C VAL A 751 -10.01 1.58 -15.85
N LEU A 752 -8.81 1.04 -15.74
CA LEU A 752 -8.56 -0.37 -15.61
C LEU A 752 -7.90 -0.61 -14.27
N VAL A 753 -8.40 -1.61 -13.56
CA VAL A 753 -7.89 -1.95 -12.23
C VAL A 753 -7.73 -3.46 -12.14
N MET A 754 -6.56 -3.90 -11.69
CA MET A 754 -6.32 -5.30 -11.39
C MET A 754 -6.01 -5.50 -9.91
N ASN A 755 -6.45 -6.63 -9.39
CA ASN A 755 -6.10 -7.13 -8.07
C ASN A 755 -5.00 -8.20 -8.21
N PRO A 756 -3.73 -7.85 -7.94
CA PRO A 756 -2.62 -8.80 -8.04
C PRO A 756 -2.55 -9.78 -6.85
N ASP A 757 -3.33 -9.59 -5.79
CA ASP A 757 -3.36 -10.46 -4.61
C ASP A 757 -4.08 -11.79 -4.92
N GLU A 758 -3.60 -12.92 -4.37
CA GLU A 758 -4.16 -14.25 -4.63
C GLU A 758 -5.16 -14.74 -3.58
N ASP A 759 -5.23 -14.08 -2.43
CA ASP A 759 -6.01 -14.52 -1.27
C ASP A 759 -7.09 -13.50 -0.86
N VAL A 760 -6.94 -12.21 -1.23
CA VAL A 760 -7.78 -11.12 -0.73
C VAL A 760 -8.55 -10.41 -1.85
N THR A 761 -9.86 -10.21 -1.64
CA THR A 761 -10.70 -9.36 -2.50
C THR A 761 -10.41 -7.89 -2.24
N ALA A 762 -10.21 -7.11 -3.29
CA ALA A 762 -10.05 -5.66 -3.24
C ALA A 762 -11.35 -4.95 -3.64
N ASN A 763 -11.88 -4.07 -2.80
CA ASN A 763 -12.93 -3.14 -3.18
C ASN A 763 -12.29 -1.83 -3.62
N VAL A 764 -12.78 -1.28 -4.71
CA VAL A 764 -12.19 -0.09 -5.34
C VAL A 764 -13.26 0.98 -5.53
N GLN A 765 -12.87 2.23 -5.39
CA GLN A 765 -13.71 3.42 -5.60
C GLN A 765 -12.98 4.38 -6.54
N LEU A 766 -13.66 4.77 -7.62
CA LEU A 766 -13.22 5.84 -8.51
C LEU A 766 -13.76 7.19 -8.03
N THR A 767 -12.92 8.21 -7.98
CA THR A 767 -13.34 9.60 -7.80
C THR A 767 -12.82 10.41 -8.97
N PHE A 768 -13.71 11.13 -9.64
CA PHE A 768 -13.38 11.96 -10.78
C PHE A 768 -13.06 13.38 -10.34
N MET A 769 -12.06 14.01 -10.94
CA MET A 769 -11.71 15.41 -10.73
C MET A 769 -11.92 16.15 -12.05
N THR A 770 -12.88 17.05 -12.06
CA THR A 770 -13.18 17.92 -13.21
C THR A 770 -12.58 19.32 -12.98
N PRO A 771 -12.53 20.20 -13.99
CA PRO A 771 -12.19 21.60 -13.78
C PRO A 771 -13.12 22.32 -12.79
N GLN A 772 -14.33 21.79 -12.58
CA GLN A 772 -15.33 22.33 -11.65
C GLN A 772 -15.25 21.71 -10.25
N GLY A 773 -14.35 20.75 -10.01
CA GLY A 773 -14.18 20.03 -8.76
C GLY A 773 -14.49 18.53 -8.87
N GLN A 774 -14.55 17.85 -7.72
CA GLN A 774 -14.71 16.41 -7.69
C GLN A 774 -16.15 15.94 -7.97
N VAL A 775 -16.26 14.77 -8.57
CA VAL A 775 -17.50 14.01 -8.80
C VAL A 775 -17.25 12.58 -8.34
N GLU A 776 -18.17 12.04 -7.53
CA GLU A 776 -18.07 10.63 -7.10
C GLU A 776 -18.31 9.68 -8.28
N GLY A 777 -17.50 8.63 -8.36
CA GLY A 777 -17.56 7.62 -9.41
C GLY A 777 -18.07 6.27 -8.92
N PRO A 778 -17.95 5.22 -9.76
CA PRO A 778 -18.39 3.87 -9.42
C PRO A 778 -17.47 3.16 -8.40
N THR A 779 -18.01 2.09 -7.81
CA THR A 779 -17.25 1.11 -7.03
C THR A 779 -17.26 -0.26 -7.69
N ALA A 780 -16.28 -1.11 -7.38
CA ALA A 780 -16.32 -2.54 -7.70
C ALA A 780 -15.62 -3.38 -6.64
N SER A 781 -16.02 -4.64 -6.51
CA SER A 781 -15.29 -5.67 -5.77
C SER A 781 -14.53 -6.55 -6.76
N LEU A 782 -13.21 -6.65 -6.60
CA LEU A 782 -12.30 -7.41 -7.43
C LEU A 782 -11.82 -8.62 -6.62
N PRO A 783 -12.32 -9.84 -6.92
CA PRO A 783 -11.80 -11.05 -6.30
C PRO A 783 -10.28 -11.21 -6.48
N PRO A 784 -9.62 -12.09 -5.72
CA PRO A 784 -8.20 -12.33 -5.87
C PRO A 784 -7.82 -12.75 -7.30
N ALA A 785 -6.71 -12.23 -7.81
CA ALA A 785 -6.16 -12.49 -9.14
C ALA A 785 -7.16 -12.26 -10.29
N THR A 786 -7.90 -11.15 -10.21
CA THR A 786 -8.86 -10.71 -11.23
C THR A 786 -8.60 -9.27 -11.66
N ARG A 787 -9.35 -8.82 -12.67
CA ARG A 787 -9.38 -7.43 -13.11
C ARG A 787 -10.78 -6.91 -13.37
N THR A 788 -10.91 -5.59 -13.46
CA THR A 788 -12.11 -4.92 -13.93
C THR A 788 -11.78 -3.70 -14.79
N THR A 789 -12.79 -3.18 -15.51
CA THR A 789 -12.71 -2.01 -16.39
C THR A 789 -13.92 -1.13 -16.13
N PHE A 790 -13.72 0.18 -16.01
CA PHE A 790 -14.77 1.19 -15.86
C PHE A 790 -14.84 2.06 -17.10
N HIS A 791 -16.00 2.14 -17.74
CA HIS A 791 -16.26 3.08 -18.82
C HIS A 791 -16.56 4.47 -18.25
N VAL A 792 -15.59 5.38 -18.32
CA VAL A 792 -15.65 6.67 -17.60
C VAL A 792 -16.76 7.58 -18.16
N ASN A 793 -17.03 7.48 -19.46
CA ASN A 793 -18.08 8.24 -20.16
C ASN A 793 -19.49 8.03 -19.58
N ASP A 794 -19.74 6.92 -18.87
CA ASP A 794 -21.05 6.65 -18.25
C ASP A 794 -21.31 7.51 -17.00
N TYR A 795 -20.27 8.16 -16.44
CA TYR A 795 -20.34 8.81 -15.13
C TYR A 795 -20.06 10.31 -15.15
N VAL A 796 -19.25 10.78 -16.09
CA VAL A 796 -18.79 12.17 -16.13
C VAL A 796 -18.64 12.65 -17.57
N THR A 797 -18.86 13.94 -17.80
CA THR A 797 -18.77 14.56 -19.14
C THR A 797 -17.69 15.64 -19.17
N GLY A 798 -16.86 15.60 -20.21
CA GLY A 798 -15.83 16.59 -20.48
C GLY A 798 -14.47 16.17 -19.93
N ASP A 799 -13.66 17.18 -19.64
CA ASP A 799 -12.32 17.01 -19.07
C ASP A 799 -12.36 16.36 -17.69
N VAL A 800 -11.62 15.25 -17.52
CA VAL A 800 -11.60 14.46 -16.29
C VAL A 800 -10.20 13.99 -15.95
N SER A 801 -9.92 13.84 -14.67
CA SER A 801 -8.83 13.03 -14.13
C SER A 801 -9.44 12.04 -13.15
N THR A 802 -8.83 10.88 -12.98
CA THR A 802 -9.37 9.84 -12.10
C THR A 802 -8.45 9.59 -10.91
N ARG A 803 -9.03 9.38 -9.73
CA ARG A 803 -8.38 8.79 -8.57
C ARG A 803 -9.01 7.43 -8.30
N VAL A 804 -8.19 6.40 -8.15
CA VAL A 804 -8.65 5.05 -7.76
C VAL A 804 -8.18 4.79 -6.34
N THR A 805 -9.11 4.57 -5.41
CA THR A 805 -8.81 4.20 -4.03
C THR A 805 -9.28 2.78 -3.74
N SER A 806 -8.60 2.08 -2.84
CA SER A 806 -8.94 0.72 -2.42
C SER A 806 -8.51 0.48 -0.98
N GLU A 807 -9.15 -0.45 -0.29
CA GLU A 807 -8.67 -0.97 1.00
C GLU A 807 -7.63 -2.09 0.85
N GLN A 808 -7.33 -2.51 -0.38
CA GLN A 808 -6.28 -3.47 -0.70
C GLN A 808 -5.36 -2.93 -1.80
N TYR A 809 -4.23 -3.60 -1.97
CA TYR A 809 -3.24 -3.24 -2.98
C TYR A 809 -3.71 -3.61 -4.39
N VAL A 810 -3.92 -2.62 -5.25
CA VAL A 810 -4.29 -2.79 -6.67
C VAL A 810 -3.27 -2.12 -7.59
N ILE A 811 -3.39 -2.34 -8.89
CA ILE A 811 -2.69 -1.57 -9.93
C ILE A 811 -3.74 -0.96 -10.86
N ALA A 812 -3.55 0.31 -11.24
CA ALA A 812 -4.49 1.03 -12.08
C ALA A 812 -3.82 1.70 -13.29
N GLU A 813 -4.48 1.58 -14.44
CA GLU A 813 -4.14 2.25 -15.70
C GLU A 813 -5.36 2.96 -16.27
N ARG A 814 -5.11 3.91 -17.16
CA ARG A 814 -6.15 4.55 -17.98
C ARG A 814 -5.89 4.22 -19.44
N ALA A 815 -6.92 3.90 -20.20
CA ALA A 815 -6.87 3.83 -21.65
C ALA A 815 -7.92 4.75 -22.26
N MET A 816 -7.65 5.28 -23.44
CA MET A 816 -8.62 6.13 -24.14
C MET A 816 -8.48 5.98 -25.63
N TYR A 817 -9.62 5.74 -26.28
CA TYR A 817 -9.76 5.56 -27.72
C TYR A 817 -10.48 6.76 -28.31
N MET A 818 -9.97 7.28 -29.41
CA MET A 818 -10.40 8.60 -29.89
C MET A 818 -10.65 8.63 -31.39
N ASN A 819 -11.75 9.27 -31.72
CA ASN A 819 -12.13 9.72 -33.05
C ASN A 819 -13.01 10.96 -32.91
N SER A 820 -12.38 12.09 -32.58
CA SER A 820 -13.08 13.32 -32.20
C SER A 820 -13.45 14.20 -33.40
N PRO A 821 -14.51 15.03 -33.29
CA PRO A 821 -14.85 16.05 -34.28
C PRO A 821 -13.72 17.07 -34.54
N GLN A 822 -12.81 17.24 -33.58
CA GLN A 822 -11.64 18.11 -33.68
C GLN A 822 -10.45 17.43 -34.37
N SER A 823 -10.67 16.29 -35.04
CA SER A 823 -9.62 15.50 -35.72
C SER A 823 -8.58 14.89 -34.78
N LYS A 824 -8.90 14.72 -33.49
CA LYS A 824 -8.07 13.94 -32.56
C LYS A 824 -8.40 12.46 -32.75
N THR A 825 -7.40 11.66 -33.10
CA THR A 825 -7.58 10.24 -33.44
C THR A 825 -6.48 9.40 -32.82
N GLY A 826 -6.77 8.13 -32.54
CA GLY A 826 -5.80 7.16 -32.03
C GLY A 826 -6.21 6.54 -30.70
N ALA A 827 -5.21 6.03 -29.97
CA ALA A 827 -5.40 5.42 -28.67
C ALA A 827 -4.25 5.86 -27.74
N THR A 828 -4.53 5.94 -26.44
CA THR A 828 -3.58 6.38 -25.41
C THR A 828 -3.72 5.46 -24.21
N CYS A 829 -2.65 5.28 -23.45
CA CYS A 829 -2.67 4.53 -22.21
C CYS A 829 -1.55 4.97 -21.28
N SER A 830 -1.85 5.10 -19.99
CA SER A 830 -0.88 5.50 -18.99
C SER A 830 -1.07 4.73 -17.69
N LEU A 831 0.06 4.40 -17.06
CA LEU A 831 0.12 3.88 -15.69
C LEU A 831 -0.12 5.02 -14.71
N GLY A 832 -1.00 4.78 -13.73
CA GLY A 832 -1.26 5.78 -12.70
C GLY A 832 -0.07 6.01 -11.77
N VAL A 833 -0.14 7.07 -10.98
CA VAL A 833 0.85 7.37 -9.94
C VAL A 833 0.34 7.01 -8.56
N ILE A 834 1.21 6.39 -7.78
CA ILE A 834 0.95 5.97 -6.42
C ILE A 834 1.09 7.14 -5.42
N THR A 835 0.09 7.32 -4.55
CA THR A 835 0.13 8.35 -3.48
C THR A 835 0.04 7.78 -2.07
N SER A 836 -0.20 6.48 -1.93
CA SER A 836 -0.17 5.76 -0.66
C SER A 836 1.11 4.91 -0.51
N PRO A 837 1.43 4.43 0.71
CA PRO A 837 2.45 3.42 0.94
C PRO A 837 2.26 2.24 -0.02
N PRO A 838 3.10 2.01 -1.03
CA PRO A 838 2.87 0.89 -1.93
C PRO A 838 3.40 -0.40 -1.30
N ALA A 839 2.76 -1.51 -1.64
CA ALA A 839 3.39 -2.82 -1.53
C ALA A 839 4.19 -3.05 -2.82
N LYS A 840 5.35 -3.70 -2.70
CA LYS A 840 5.92 -4.34 -3.89
C LYS A 840 4.92 -5.37 -4.37
N THR A 841 4.74 -5.50 -5.68
CA THR A 841 4.11 -6.70 -6.24
C THR A 841 4.93 -7.89 -5.71
N HIS A 842 4.32 -8.70 -4.85
CA HIS A 842 4.97 -9.47 -3.78
C HIS A 842 6.29 -10.17 -4.15
N ASN A 843 7.27 -10.08 -3.23
CA ASN A 843 8.45 -10.93 -3.19
C ASN A 843 8.04 -12.38 -2.83
N GLY A 844 8.14 -13.30 -3.79
CA GLY A 844 8.51 -14.69 -3.49
C GLY A 844 7.39 -15.71 -3.22
N VAL A 845 6.12 -15.31 -3.12
CA VAL A 845 5.02 -16.30 -3.20
C VAL A 845 4.59 -16.41 -4.65
N LYS A 846 5.12 -17.43 -5.33
CA LYS A 846 4.57 -17.89 -6.61
C LYS A 846 3.06 -18.05 -6.44
N PRO A 847 2.22 -17.72 -7.43
CA PRO A 847 0.80 -18.04 -7.36
C PRO A 847 0.66 -19.50 -6.91
N LYS A 848 -0.11 -19.74 -5.84
CA LYS A 848 -0.31 -21.06 -5.20
C LYS A 848 -0.83 -22.16 -6.13
N TYR A 849 -0.96 -21.91 -7.43
CA TYR A 849 -1.33 -22.89 -8.45
C TYR A 849 -0.14 -23.67 -9.04
N ALA A 850 1.10 -23.29 -8.79
CA ALA A 850 2.26 -24.04 -9.27
C ALA A 850 2.86 -24.98 -8.23
N PHE A 851 2.12 -25.96 -7.68
CA PHE A 851 2.64 -27.28 -7.25
C PHE A 851 1.49 -28.25 -6.87
N CYS A 852 0.81 -28.78 -7.88
CA CYS A 852 0.21 -30.10 -7.79
C CYS A 852 0.64 -30.92 -9.03
N ASN A 853 1.39 -32.00 -8.78
CA ASN A 853 1.94 -33.01 -9.69
C ASN A 853 3.25 -32.70 -10.46
N ARG A 854 4.38 -32.97 -9.80
CA ARG A 854 5.30 -34.06 -10.22
C ARG A 854 5.88 -34.78 -9.02
#